data_AF-A0A6P6DZI4-F1
#
_entry.id   AF-A0A6P6DZI4-F1
#
_cell.length_a   1.000
_cell.length_b   1.000
_cell.length_c   1.000
_cell.angle_alpha   90.00
_cell.angle_beta   90.00
_cell.angle_gamma   90.00
#
_symmetry.space_group_name_H-M   'P 1'
#
loop_
_entity.id
_entity.type
_entity.pdbx_description
1 polymer ?
#
loop_
_entity_poly.entity_id
_entity_poly.type
_entity_poly.pdbx_seq_one_letter_code
_entity_poly.pdbx_strand_id
1 'polypeptide(L)'
;MAYPESRDYSVSKSRKYPRSSEVTIDDSLPESKSTQKFKLSQKRKTLPVQFSVNGHLSPWPTYASCQTILQNRKPCSDDGQKRTSWQQQSIGVAKPRYLEQLENYLRKELLLLDLGTDSAQELRLQPYREVFEFFIEDFKTYKPLLSSIKNAYEVMLAHQREKIRALEPLKAKLITMSEDCNERILAMRAEEKYEIAMLKKEKMNLLKLIDKKNEEKISLQSEVSKLRKNLAEEYLHYLTERDARKILIADLNELRYQREDMSLAQAPGVWGEDPVKLTLALKMTRQDLTRTQMELNTMKANFGDVVPRRDFEMQEKTNKDLQEQLDSLRADYEEVRKEHEILLQLHMTTLKERDQFSSELQDIQRTSTPRPDWTKCGDIVAGGPDRWQVLAEGKNSDQLVDVLLEEIGEGLLREKDFFPGLGYGEAIPPFLRFDGPVQNKKPSKKDVVNLLKDAWKERLAEEQLTESVYINQKETTAQLLKEMINADSQNEGLITMEQLSTILRNTFPVKTEEHIQELMEAAGWHPNSSNADLFDYRLLFTENEEGQSEPFVQKVWEQYMVEKDEYLQELKQELGLELYEDVTLAKMRRALMTIDPTLDKQNLNTHLSWAFQIPVSEMPEDEDENIVTRLQTAMERLYMTDVKRTGPRESESLRGSQTKATQQPSQEEVFPVHLL
;
A
#
# COMPACT_ATOMS: atom_id res chain seq x y z
N MET A 1 -15.76 -26.02 48.99
CA MET A 1 -14.58 -26.28 48.14
C MET A 1 -15.00 -27.20 47.01
N ALA A 2 -15.30 -26.60 45.86
CA ALA A 2 -15.39 -27.23 44.54
C ALA A 2 -15.40 -26.06 43.55
N TYR A 3 -14.39 -25.98 42.68
CA TYR A 3 -14.29 -25.00 41.60
C TYR A 3 -15.27 -25.34 40.48
N PRO A 4 -15.77 -24.33 39.76
CA PRO A 4 -16.03 -24.51 38.33
C PRO A 4 -15.29 -23.47 37.47
N GLU A 5 -14.86 -23.98 36.32
CA GLU A 5 -14.13 -23.37 35.22
C GLU A 5 -14.87 -22.16 34.62
N SER A 6 -14.16 -21.05 34.45
CA SER A 6 -14.61 -19.91 33.65
C SER A 6 -14.20 -20.10 32.19
N ARG A 7 -15.21 -20.22 31.33
CA ARG A 7 -15.10 -20.20 29.87
C ARG A 7 -14.72 -18.79 29.39
N ASP A 8 -13.64 -18.70 28.63
CA ASP A 8 -13.26 -17.50 27.87
C ASP A 8 -14.22 -17.31 26.69
N TYR A 9 -14.94 -16.19 26.67
CA TYR A 9 -15.64 -15.69 25.49
C TYR A 9 -14.81 -14.57 24.86
N SER A 10 -14.11 -14.88 23.76
CA SER A 10 -13.47 -13.90 22.90
C SER A 10 -14.53 -13.18 22.07
N VAL A 11 -14.77 -11.89 22.33
CA VAL A 11 -15.61 -11.04 21.48
C VAL A 11 -14.77 -10.51 20.32
N SER A 12 -15.01 -11.04 19.12
CA SER A 12 -14.43 -10.56 17.87
C SER A 12 -15.02 -9.19 17.51
N LYS A 13 -14.20 -8.13 17.48
CA LYS A 13 -14.57 -6.84 16.89
C LYS A 13 -14.61 -6.97 15.37
N SER A 14 -15.81 -6.89 14.79
CA SER A 14 -16.03 -6.72 13.35
C SER A 14 -15.70 -5.28 12.94
N ARG A 15 -14.76 -5.14 12.01
CA ARG A 15 -14.40 -3.90 11.32
C ARG A 15 -15.50 -3.58 10.31
N LYS A 16 -16.32 -2.57 10.58
CA LYS A 16 -17.30 -2.04 9.62
C LYS A 16 -16.62 -0.99 8.75
N TYR A 17 -16.63 -1.19 7.43
CA TYR A 17 -16.36 -0.17 6.42
C TYR A 17 -17.50 0.86 6.41
N PRO A 18 -17.24 2.16 6.19
CA PRO A 18 -18.30 3.11 5.87
C PRO A 18 -18.75 2.90 4.42
N ARG A 19 -20.05 2.62 4.26
CA ARG A 19 -20.74 2.51 2.98
C ARG A 19 -21.03 3.92 2.47
N SER A 20 -20.61 4.15 1.23
CA SER A 20 -20.85 5.34 0.42
C SER A 20 -22.34 5.63 0.22
N SER A 21 -22.69 6.92 0.26
CA SER A 21 -24.01 7.44 -0.07
C SER A 21 -24.26 7.40 -1.58
N GLU A 22 -25.37 6.80 -1.95
CA GLU A 22 -25.85 6.58 -3.31
C GLU A 22 -26.51 7.85 -3.86
N VAL A 23 -26.08 8.24 -5.06
CA VAL A 23 -26.61 9.35 -5.85
C VAL A 23 -27.79 8.83 -6.67
N THR A 24 -28.91 9.56 -6.62
CA THR A 24 -30.11 9.33 -7.42
C THR A 24 -29.81 9.56 -8.90
N ILE A 25 -29.94 8.51 -9.72
CA ILE A 25 -29.94 8.57 -11.19
C ILE A 25 -31.40 8.55 -11.64
N ASP A 26 -31.82 9.62 -12.32
CA ASP A 26 -33.05 9.67 -13.09
C ASP A 26 -32.70 9.43 -14.56
N ASP A 27 -33.28 8.40 -15.15
CA ASP A 27 -33.03 7.94 -16.51
C ASP A 27 -34.36 7.98 -17.26
N SER A 28 -34.47 8.87 -18.25
CA SER A 28 -35.48 8.77 -19.30
C SER A 28 -34.93 9.31 -20.63
N LEU A 29 -34.65 8.35 -21.51
CA LEU A 29 -34.47 8.51 -22.96
C LEU A 29 -35.75 9.05 -23.63
N PRO A 30 -35.64 9.62 -24.85
CA PRO A 30 -36.00 8.77 -25.99
C PRO A 30 -35.02 8.82 -27.19
N GLU A 31 -35.11 7.73 -27.94
CA GLU A 31 -34.44 7.38 -29.19
C GLU A 31 -34.52 8.45 -30.31
N SER A 32 -33.51 8.49 -31.18
CA SER A 32 -33.75 8.28 -32.61
C SER A 32 -32.46 7.92 -33.37
N LYS A 33 -32.65 7.00 -34.31
CA LYS A 33 -31.68 6.33 -35.18
C LYS A 33 -31.20 7.26 -36.31
N SER A 34 -29.95 7.12 -36.75
CA SER A 34 -29.63 7.10 -38.19
C SER A 34 -28.20 6.64 -38.44
N THR A 35 -28.10 5.55 -39.19
CA THR A 35 -26.89 4.93 -39.73
C THR A 35 -26.51 5.64 -41.03
N GLN A 36 -25.25 6.01 -41.24
CA GLN A 36 -24.63 5.88 -42.57
C GLN A 36 -23.10 6.04 -42.56
N LYS A 37 -22.44 4.99 -43.06
CA LYS A 37 -21.05 4.94 -43.49
C LYS A 37 -20.88 5.81 -44.75
N PHE A 38 -19.74 6.50 -44.90
CA PHE A 38 -19.15 6.71 -46.23
C PHE A 38 -17.63 6.65 -46.21
N LYS A 39 -17.11 5.92 -47.19
CA LYS A 39 -15.71 5.66 -47.54
C LYS A 39 -15.14 6.78 -48.43
N LEU A 40 -13.85 7.05 -48.24
CA LEU A 40 -12.75 7.28 -49.21
C LEU A 40 -12.97 7.98 -50.58
N SER A 41 -11.91 8.73 -50.95
CA SER A 41 -11.45 9.12 -52.31
C SER A 41 -11.95 10.49 -52.81
N GLN A 42 -11.23 11.32 -53.57
CA GLN A 42 -10.10 11.09 -54.48
C GLN A 42 -9.52 12.45 -54.92
N LYS A 43 -8.22 12.49 -55.24
CA LYS A 43 -7.59 13.52 -56.09
C LYS A 43 -8.23 13.56 -57.48
N ARG A 44 -8.43 14.75 -58.05
CA ARG A 44 -8.23 15.09 -59.50
C ARG A 44 -8.38 16.61 -59.69
N LYS A 45 -7.29 17.26 -60.13
CA LYS A 45 -7.04 17.77 -61.50
C LYS A 45 -7.93 18.96 -61.88
N THR A 46 -7.31 20.14 -61.77
CA THR A 46 -7.66 21.36 -62.47
C THR A 46 -7.57 21.17 -63.99
N LEU A 47 -8.61 21.57 -64.72
CA LEU A 47 -8.54 21.91 -66.14
C LEU A 47 -8.67 23.44 -66.30
N PRO A 48 -8.03 24.03 -67.33
CA PRO A 48 -7.93 25.47 -67.49
C PRO A 48 -9.20 26.03 -68.14
N VAL A 49 -9.76 27.07 -67.55
CA VAL A 49 -10.78 27.90 -68.20
C VAL A 49 -10.12 29.21 -68.60
N GLN A 50 -9.86 29.36 -69.89
CA GLN A 50 -9.61 30.66 -70.52
C GLN A 50 -10.91 31.45 -70.56
N PHE A 51 -10.90 32.67 -70.03
CA PHE A 51 -11.81 33.73 -70.47
C PHE A 51 -10.98 34.95 -70.87
N SER A 52 -11.11 35.31 -72.15
CA SER A 52 -10.61 36.54 -72.72
C SER A 52 -11.61 37.66 -72.46
N VAL A 53 -11.10 38.77 -71.90
CA VAL A 53 -11.32 40.16 -72.36
C VAL A 53 -12.78 40.61 -72.56
N ASN A 54 -13.34 41.34 -71.59
CA ASN A 54 -13.60 42.79 -71.66
C ASN A 54 -14.64 43.21 -70.60
N GLY A 55 -14.18 44.02 -69.64
CA GLY A 55 -15.03 44.67 -68.65
C GLY A 55 -14.17 45.61 -67.83
N HIS A 56 -14.08 46.86 -68.27
CA HIS A 56 -13.29 47.91 -67.61
C HIS A 56 -13.67 48.04 -66.13
N LEU A 57 -12.71 47.74 -65.24
CA LEU A 57 -12.70 48.25 -63.88
C LEU A 57 -11.66 49.35 -63.78
N SER A 58 -12.03 50.43 -63.09
CA SER A 58 -11.20 51.61 -62.83
C SER A 58 -9.84 51.25 -62.21
N PRO A 59 -8.73 51.90 -62.63
CA PRO A 59 -7.37 51.51 -62.24
C PRO A 59 -6.98 52.18 -60.92
N TRP A 60 -7.35 51.57 -59.79
CA TRP A 60 -6.80 51.91 -58.47
C TRP A 60 -6.68 50.67 -57.56
N PRO A 61 -5.50 50.35 -56.99
CA PRO A 61 -4.14 50.81 -57.30
C PRO A 61 -3.37 49.76 -58.12
N THR A 62 -2.93 50.07 -59.34
CA THR A 62 -2.06 49.14 -60.10
C THR A 62 -0.58 49.33 -59.74
N TYR A 63 -0.17 50.44 -59.12
CA TYR A 63 1.23 50.72 -58.82
C TYR A 63 1.39 51.60 -57.56
N ALA A 64 1.15 51.05 -56.38
CA ALA A 64 1.59 51.65 -55.12
C ALA A 64 1.79 50.56 -54.06
N SER A 65 3.06 50.17 -53.88
CA SER A 65 3.71 49.70 -52.66
C SER A 65 2.90 48.86 -51.65
N CYS A 66 3.30 47.60 -51.48
CA CYS A 66 3.44 46.98 -50.15
C CYS A 66 4.63 46.01 -50.15
N GLN A 67 5.83 46.60 -50.03
CA GLN A 67 6.81 46.07 -49.10
C GLN A 67 6.16 46.09 -47.72
N THR A 68 5.63 44.94 -47.28
CA THR A 68 5.39 44.69 -45.86
C THR A 68 6.15 43.41 -45.55
N ILE A 69 7.44 43.60 -45.35
CA ILE A 69 8.35 42.58 -44.85
C ILE A 69 7.91 42.25 -43.42
N LEU A 70 7.50 40.98 -43.23
CA LEU A 70 7.68 40.27 -41.98
C LEU A 70 9.15 40.41 -41.55
N GLN A 71 9.41 41.16 -40.48
CA GLN A 71 10.71 41.16 -39.85
C GLN A 71 10.96 39.76 -39.28
N ASN A 72 11.86 39.00 -39.92
CA ASN A 72 12.75 38.03 -39.27
C ASN A 72 13.73 37.47 -40.30
N ARG A 73 14.89 38.13 -40.47
CA ARG A 73 16.15 37.45 -40.80
C ARG A 73 17.36 38.39 -40.61
N LYS A 74 18.42 37.79 -40.06
CA LYS A 74 19.72 38.36 -39.67
C LYS A 74 20.50 38.97 -40.86
N PRO A 75 21.47 39.88 -40.59
CA PRO A 75 22.17 40.62 -41.62
C PRO A 75 23.36 39.83 -42.18
N CYS A 76 23.53 39.85 -43.51
CA CYS A 76 24.83 39.64 -44.13
C CYS A 76 25.09 40.76 -45.14
N SER A 77 26.31 41.26 -45.06
CA SER A 77 26.91 42.38 -45.78
C SER A 77 26.81 42.26 -47.30
N ASP A 78 26.66 43.38 -48.00
CA ASP A 78 27.17 43.46 -49.38
C ASP A 78 27.78 44.83 -49.68
N ASP A 79 28.87 44.76 -50.42
CA ASP A 79 29.67 45.84 -50.98
C ASP A 79 28.96 46.50 -52.17
N GLY A 80 29.46 47.67 -52.59
CA GLY A 80 29.47 47.99 -54.01
C GLY A 80 28.37 48.91 -54.57
N GLN A 81 28.62 50.21 -54.45
CA GLN A 81 28.52 51.23 -55.50
C GLN A 81 27.32 51.24 -56.50
N LYS A 82 26.60 52.37 -56.41
CA LYS A 82 26.25 53.34 -57.49
C LYS A 82 25.63 52.80 -58.79
N ARG A 83 24.42 53.29 -59.11
CA ARG A 83 24.24 54.27 -60.21
C ARG A 83 22.85 54.91 -60.24
N THR A 84 22.89 56.12 -60.78
CA THR A 84 21.94 57.22 -60.86
C THR A 84 20.72 56.99 -61.75
N SER A 85 19.56 57.39 -61.20
CA SER A 85 18.56 58.29 -61.79
C SER A 85 18.28 58.19 -63.29
N TRP A 86 17.18 57.52 -63.63
CA TRP A 86 16.28 57.96 -64.69
C TRP A 86 14.95 58.33 -64.05
N GLN A 87 14.63 59.62 -64.11
CA GLN A 87 13.33 60.17 -63.72
C GLN A 87 12.25 59.59 -64.63
N GLN A 88 11.39 58.75 -64.06
CA GLN A 88 10.07 58.49 -64.64
C GLN A 88 9.04 59.00 -63.63
N GLN A 89 8.36 60.08 -64.01
CA GLN A 89 7.31 60.73 -63.24
C GLN A 89 6.20 59.71 -62.93
N SER A 90 6.10 59.28 -61.67
CA SER A 90 4.91 58.61 -61.17
C SER A 90 3.80 59.65 -61.06
N ILE A 91 2.84 59.60 -61.96
CA ILE A 91 1.55 60.26 -61.79
C ILE A 91 0.93 59.65 -60.53
N GLY A 92 1.06 60.34 -59.41
CA GLY A 92 0.43 60.01 -58.15
C GLY A 92 -1.07 60.14 -58.34
N VAL A 93 -1.73 59.04 -58.65
CA VAL A 93 -3.18 59.03 -58.67
C VAL A 93 -3.62 59.18 -57.18
N ALA A 94 -4.70 59.91 -56.92
CA ALA A 94 -5.17 60.12 -55.55
C ALA A 94 -6.05 58.94 -55.11
N LYS A 95 -5.96 58.56 -53.83
CA LYS A 95 -6.81 57.51 -53.25
C LYS A 95 -8.29 57.87 -53.44
N PRO A 96 -9.16 56.91 -53.81
CA PRO A 96 -10.58 57.19 -53.97
C PRO A 96 -11.17 57.74 -52.66
N ARG A 97 -11.84 58.90 -52.73
CA ARG A 97 -12.42 59.59 -51.56
C ARG A 97 -13.34 58.69 -50.73
N TYR A 98 -14.05 57.77 -51.38
CA TYR A 98 -14.92 56.81 -50.71
C TYR A 98 -14.15 55.79 -49.85
N LEU A 99 -13.00 55.30 -50.33
CA LEU A 99 -12.14 54.40 -49.57
C LEU A 99 -11.52 55.10 -48.35
N GLU A 100 -11.17 56.38 -48.48
CA GLU A 100 -10.72 57.20 -47.34
C GLU A 100 -11.81 57.41 -46.29
N GLN A 101 -13.07 57.58 -46.72
CA GLN A 101 -14.21 57.71 -45.81
C GLN A 101 -14.47 56.41 -45.02
N LEU A 102 -14.45 55.26 -45.68
CA LEU A 102 -14.61 53.95 -45.04
C LEU A 102 -13.48 53.65 -44.05
N GLU A 103 -12.22 53.94 -44.40
CA GLU A 103 -11.09 53.75 -43.48
C GLU A 103 -11.13 54.69 -42.28
N ASN A 104 -11.54 55.95 -42.48
CA ASN A 104 -11.69 56.90 -41.38
C ASN A 104 -12.83 56.51 -40.45
N TYR A 105 -13.92 55.92 -40.98
CA TYR A 105 -15.00 55.35 -40.18
C TYR A 105 -14.50 54.16 -39.36
N LEU A 106 -13.83 53.19 -40.01
CA LEU A 106 -13.26 52.02 -39.33
C LEU A 106 -12.30 52.40 -38.19
N ARG A 107 -11.41 53.37 -38.42
CA ARG A 107 -10.44 53.81 -37.41
C ARG A 107 -11.12 54.48 -36.21
N LYS A 108 -12.23 55.21 -36.42
CA LYS A 108 -12.99 55.84 -35.34
C LYS A 108 -13.74 54.81 -34.49
N GLU A 109 -14.43 53.87 -35.14
CA GLU A 109 -15.17 52.81 -34.45
C GLU A 109 -14.24 51.87 -33.66
N LEU A 110 -13.06 51.54 -34.21
CA LEU A 110 -12.06 50.73 -33.51
C LEU A 110 -11.40 51.46 -32.32
N LEU A 111 -11.37 52.79 -32.32
CA LEU A 111 -10.84 53.59 -31.21
C LEU A 111 -11.80 53.66 -30.01
N LEU A 112 -13.08 53.37 -30.24
CA LEU A 112 -14.15 53.38 -29.23
C LEU A 112 -14.29 52.05 -28.48
N LEU A 113 -13.58 50.99 -28.90
CA LEU A 113 -13.64 49.66 -28.28
C LEU A 113 -12.54 49.50 -27.21
N ASP A 114 -12.94 49.20 -25.97
CA ASP A 114 -12.02 48.87 -24.87
C ASP A 114 -11.43 47.46 -25.03
N LEU A 115 -10.10 47.36 -25.13
CA LEU A 115 -9.34 46.16 -25.52
C LEU A 115 -9.05 45.18 -24.36
N GLY A 116 -9.68 45.33 -23.20
CA GLY A 116 -9.27 44.65 -21.96
C GLY A 116 -9.85 43.25 -21.71
N THR A 117 -10.82 42.78 -22.50
CA THR A 117 -11.56 41.52 -22.24
C THR A 117 -11.54 40.58 -23.46
N ASP A 118 -11.64 39.27 -23.25
CA ASP A 118 -11.68 38.28 -24.35
C ASP A 118 -12.87 38.52 -25.31
N SER A 119 -13.94 39.18 -24.86
CA SER A 119 -15.04 39.67 -25.69
C SER A 119 -14.65 40.80 -26.66
N ALA A 120 -13.54 41.50 -26.42
CA ALA A 120 -13.10 42.62 -27.26
C ALA A 120 -12.69 42.17 -28.67
N GLN A 121 -12.20 40.94 -28.83
CA GLN A 121 -11.85 40.40 -30.15
C GLN A 121 -13.09 40.11 -31.01
N GLU A 122 -14.20 39.68 -30.41
CA GLU A 122 -15.46 39.48 -31.13
C GLU A 122 -16.15 40.78 -31.47
N LEU A 123 -16.14 41.74 -30.54
CA LEU A 123 -16.70 43.09 -30.74
C LEU A 123 -15.93 43.86 -31.82
N ARG A 124 -14.62 43.62 -31.93
CA ARG A 124 -13.77 44.18 -32.99
C ARG A 124 -14.20 43.79 -34.39
N LEU A 125 -14.80 42.62 -34.60
CA LEU A 125 -15.23 42.15 -35.92
C LEU A 125 -16.43 42.95 -36.47
N GLN A 126 -17.19 43.63 -35.60
CA GLN A 126 -18.42 44.32 -35.97
C GLN A 126 -18.16 45.55 -36.88
N PRO A 127 -17.24 46.48 -36.54
CA PRO A 127 -16.85 47.57 -37.46
C PRO A 127 -16.30 47.09 -38.81
N TYR A 128 -15.54 45.99 -38.84
CA TYR A 128 -15.05 45.41 -40.10
C TYR A 128 -16.19 44.82 -40.93
N ARG A 129 -17.19 44.19 -40.30
CA ARG A 129 -18.36 43.63 -40.98
C ARG A 129 -19.21 44.73 -41.62
N GLU A 130 -19.41 45.84 -40.92
CA GLU A 130 -20.17 47.00 -41.40
C GLU A 130 -19.46 47.70 -42.57
N VAL A 131 -18.15 47.94 -42.45
CA VAL A 131 -17.34 48.51 -43.55
C VAL A 131 -17.31 47.59 -44.77
N PHE A 132 -17.27 46.27 -44.56
CA PHE A 132 -17.31 45.32 -45.67
C PHE A 132 -18.69 45.27 -46.33
N GLU A 133 -19.78 45.45 -45.59
CA GLU A 133 -21.14 45.57 -46.16
C GLU A 133 -21.28 46.83 -47.01
N PHE A 134 -20.86 48.00 -46.49
CA PHE A 134 -20.85 49.25 -47.26
C PHE A 134 -20.00 49.12 -48.53
N PHE A 135 -18.84 48.47 -48.43
CA PHE A 135 -18.01 48.18 -49.59
C PHE A 135 -18.72 47.29 -50.61
N ILE A 136 -19.39 46.21 -50.20
CA ILE A 136 -20.12 45.29 -51.09
C ILE A 136 -21.31 45.97 -51.77
N GLU A 137 -22.02 46.85 -51.06
CA GLU A 137 -23.20 47.55 -51.58
C GLU A 137 -22.88 48.43 -52.79
N ASP A 138 -21.69 49.02 -52.82
CA ASP A 138 -21.23 49.88 -53.92
C ASP A 138 -20.81 49.11 -55.19
N PHE A 139 -20.48 47.82 -55.09
CA PHE A 139 -20.08 46.98 -56.24
C PHE A 139 -21.26 46.29 -56.93
N LYS A 140 -21.90 46.96 -57.88
CA LYS A 140 -23.11 46.43 -58.56
C LYS A 140 -22.91 45.10 -59.32
N THR A 141 -21.74 44.85 -59.90
CA THR A 141 -21.46 43.66 -60.72
C THR A 141 -20.98 42.44 -59.91
N TYR A 142 -20.22 42.66 -58.84
CA TYR A 142 -19.61 41.59 -58.03
C TYR A 142 -20.33 41.33 -56.70
N LYS A 143 -21.33 42.15 -56.35
CA LYS A 143 -22.13 42.03 -55.11
C LYS A 143 -22.63 40.61 -54.83
N PRO A 144 -23.24 39.85 -55.77
CA PRO A 144 -23.72 38.49 -55.47
C PRO A 144 -22.60 37.54 -55.02
N LEU A 145 -21.40 37.66 -55.60
CA LEU A 145 -20.25 36.82 -55.25
C LEU A 145 -19.67 37.23 -53.88
N LEU A 146 -19.47 38.53 -53.65
CA LEU A 146 -18.91 39.02 -52.39
C LEU A 146 -19.86 38.80 -51.20
N SER A 147 -21.17 38.97 -51.40
CA SER A 147 -22.20 38.63 -50.40
C SER A 147 -22.24 37.13 -50.12
N SER A 148 -22.07 36.28 -51.14
CA SER A 148 -21.98 34.81 -50.95
C SER A 148 -20.77 34.43 -50.10
N ILE A 149 -19.61 35.02 -50.38
CA ILE A 149 -18.37 34.82 -49.60
C ILE A 149 -18.57 35.31 -48.16
N LYS A 150 -19.12 36.52 -47.96
CA LYS A 150 -19.43 37.07 -46.62
C LYS A 150 -20.33 36.13 -45.84
N ASN A 151 -21.43 35.70 -46.44
CA ASN A 151 -22.42 34.83 -45.80
C ASN A 151 -21.81 33.48 -45.38
N ALA A 152 -20.95 32.88 -46.21
CA ALA A 152 -20.27 31.63 -45.87
C ALA A 152 -19.43 31.74 -44.58
N TYR A 153 -18.68 32.85 -44.41
CA TYR A 153 -17.91 33.11 -43.20
C TYR A 153 -18.81 33.48 -42.01
N GLU A 154 -19.88 34.27 -42.23
CA GLU A 154 -20.82 34.65 -41.17
C GLU A 154 -21.54 33.44 -40.57
N VAL A 155 -21.99 32.50 -41.41
CA VAL A 155 -22.62 31.24 -40.98
C VAL A 155 -21.62 30.39 -40.17
N MET A 156 -20.37 30.30 -40.62
CA MET A 156 -19.34 29.53 -39.92
C MET A 156 -18.97 30.16 -38.56
N LEU A 157 -18.86 31.49 -38.47
CA LEU A 157 -18.64 32.20 -37.22
C LEU A 157 -19.82 32.03 -36.25
N ALA A 158 -21.07 32.07 -36.75
CA ALA A 158 -22.26 31.82 -35.94
C ALA A 158 -22.26 30.40 -35.37
N HIS A 159 -21.90 29.40 -36.19
CA HIS A 159 -21.75 28.01 -35.75
C HIS A 159 -20.66 27.84 -34.67
N GLN A 160 -19.53 28.53 -34.80
CA GLN A 160 -18.48 28.50 -33.79
C GLN A 160 -18.92 29.14 -32.47
N ARG A 161 -19.62 30.28 -32.52
CA ARG A 161 -20.20 30.92 -31.33
C ARG A 161 -21.21 30.02 -30.63
N GLU A 162 -22.03 29.30 -31.38
CA GLU A 162 -22.98 28.34 -30.82
C GLU A 162 -22.26 27.18 -30.13
N LYS A 163 -21.19 26.65 -30.74
CA LYS A 163 -20.34 25.64 -30.09
C LYS A 163 -19.70 26.15 -28.80
N ILE A 164 -19.22 27.39 -28.78
CA ILE A 164 -18.62 27.99 -27.57
C ILE A 164 -19.68 28.09 -26.46
N ARG A 165 -20.87 28.61 -26.76
CA ARG A 165 -22.00 28.69 -25.81
C ARG A 165 -22.44 27.33 -25.29
N ALA A 166 -22.43 26.30 -26.13
CA ALA A 166 -22.75 24.93 -25.70
C ALA A 166 -21.69 24.33 -24.75
N LEU A 167 -20.43 24.75 -24.86
CA LEU A 167 -19.33 24.25 -24.03
C LEU A 167 -19.18 24.98 -22.68
N GLU A 168 -19.64 26.24 -22.55
CA GLU A 168 -19.62 27.00 -21.29
C GLU A 168 -20.28 26.30 -20.09
N PRO A 169 -21.50 25.77 -20.17
CA PRO A 169 -22.13 25.08 -19.04
C PRO A 169 -21.37 23.80 -18.65
N LEU A 170 -20.72 23.12 -19.60
CA LEU A 170 -19.87 21.96 -19.29
C LEU A 170 -18.60 22.38 -18.54
N LYS A 171 -17.97 23.50 -18.90
CA LYS A 171 -16.84 24.06 -18.15
C LYS A 171 -17.26 24.45 -16.73
N ALA A 172 -18.41 25.08 -16.56
CA ALA A 172 -18.96 25.42 -15.24
C ALA A 172 -19.25 24.17 -14.39
N LYS A 173 -19.83 23.13 -15.00
CA LYS A 173 -20.06 21.84 -14.33
C LYS A 173 -18.74 21.14 -13.94
N LEU A 174 -17.72 21.24 -14.77
CA LEU A 174 -16.40 20.69 -14.45
C LEU A 174 -15.75 21.42 -13.27
N ILE A 175 -15.83 22.75 -13.22
CA ILE A 175 -15.30 23.56 -12.12
C ILE A 175 -16.00 23.18 -10.81
N THR A 176 -17.33 23.17 -10.79
CA THR A 176 -18.11 22.78 -9.60
C THR A 176 -17.81 21.36 -9.15
N MET A 177 -17.74 20.38 -10.06
CA MET A 177 -17.33 19.01 -9.70
C MET A 177 -15.89 18.95 -9.17
N SER A 178 -14.98 19.77 -9.68
CA SER A 178 -13.60 19.84 -9.18
C SER A 178 -13.53 20.45 -7.78
N GLU A 179 -14.35 21.47 -7.50
CA GLU A 179 -14.49 22.09 -6.18
C GLU A 179 -15.06 21.07 -5.17
N ASP A 180 -16.14 20.36 -5.53
CA ASP A 180 -16.73 19.30 -4.70
C ASP A 180 -15.73 18.19 -4.36
N CYS A 181 -14.93 17.75 -5.35
CA CYS A 181 -13.87 16.76 -5.14
C CYS A 181 -12.78 17.29 -4.20
N ASN A 182 -12.36 18.54 -4.36
CA ASN A 182 -11.37 19.17 -3.49
C ASN A 182 -11.88 19.29 -2.05
N GLU A 183 -13.16 19.68 -1.86
CA GLU A 183 -13.78 19.74 -0.53
C GLU A 183 -13.82 18.36 0.14
N ARG A 184 -14.18 17.30 -0.60
CA ARG A 184 -14.14 15.92 -0.08
C ARG A 184 -12.74 15.49 0.33
N ILE A 185 -11.73 15.81 -0.48
CA ILE A 185 -10.32 15.52 -0.14
C ILE A 185 -9.91 16.26 1.14
N LEU A 186 -10.29 17.52 1.30
CA LEU A 186 -10.00 18.29 2.51
C LEU A 186 -10.71 17.73 3.74
N ALA A 187 -11.97 17.29 3.60
CA ALA A 187 -12.73 16.66 4.68
C ALA A 187 -12.08 15.35 5.14
N MET A 188 -11.72 14.46 4.20
CA MET A 188 -11.01 13.20 4.52
C MET A 188 -9.68 13.48 5.23
N ARG A 189 -8.88 14.45 4.74
CA ARG A 189 -7.63 14.84 5.39
C ARG A 189 -7.82 15.41 6.79
N ALA A 190 -8.94 16.07 7.06
CA ALA A 190 -9.25 16.59 8.40
C ALA A 190 -9.61 15.45 9.36
N GLU A 191 -10.39 14.46 8.91
CA GLU A 191 -10.74 13.27 9.67
C GLU A 191 -9.48 12.44 10.00
N GLU A 192 -8.63 12.16 9.01
CA GLU A 192 -7.35 11.47 9.20
C GLU A 192 -6.47 12.17 10.24
N LYS A 193 -6.38 13.51 10.19
CA LYS A 193 -5.62 14.28 11.19
C LYS A 193 -6.18 14.10 12.60
N TYR A 194 -7.50 14.08 12.74
CA TYR A 194 -8.17 13.86 14.03
C TYR A 194 -7.90 12.44 14.56
N GLU A 195 -8.02 11.42 13.71
CA GLU A 195 -7.70 10.03 14.07
C GLU A 195 -6.26 9.86 14.50
N ILE A 196 -5.31 10.45 13.75
CA ILE A 196 -3.88 10.42 14.10
C ILE A 196 -3.65 11.09 15.46
N ALA A 197 -4.33 12.20 15.76
CA ALA A 197 -4.21 12.86 17.06
C ALA A 197 -4.73 11.99 18.21
N MET A 198 -5.87 11.33 18.01
CA MET A 198 -6.44 10.40 18.99
C MET A 198 -5.54 9.18 19.23
N LEU A 199 -5.04 8.56 18.16
CA LEU A 199 -4.11 7.44 18.25
C LEU A 199 -2.79 7.83 18.92
N LYS A 200 -2.28 9.04 18.68
CA LYS A 200 -1.10 9.56 19.39
C LYS A 200 -1.35 9.73 20.90
N LYS A 201 -2.55 10.19 21.28
CA LYS A 201 -2.94 10.31 22.70
C LYS A 201 -3.05 8.94 23.36
N GLU A 202 -3.66 7.97 22.69
CA GLU A 202 -3.76 6.59 23.19
C GLU A 202 -2.38 5.95 23.32
N LYS A 203 -1.50 6.10 22.31
CA LYS A 203 -0.10 5.66 22.38
C LYS A 203 0.61 6.23 23.61
N MET A 204 0.46 7.53 23.87
CA MET A 204 1.06 8.17 25.06
C MET A 204 0.54 7.55 26.37
N ASN A 205 -0.77 7.26 26.44
CA ASN A 205 -1.37 6.65 27.62
C ASN A 205 -0.86 5.21 27.83
N LEU A 206 -0.76 4.43 26.75
CA LEU A 206 -0.24 3.07 26.80
C LEU A 206 1.24 3.04 27.21
N LEU A 207 2.05 3.98 26.73
CA LEU A 207 3.45 4.10 27.17
C LEU A 207 3.55 4.38 28.67
N LYS A 208 2.76 5.31 29.21
CA LYS A 208 2.71 5.57 30.67
C LYS A 208 2.30 4.34 31.47
N LEU A 209 1.38 3.53 30.95
CA LEU A 209 0.96 2.29 31.59
C LEU A 209 2.08 1.25 31.58
N ILE A 210 2.81 1.13 30.47
CA ILE A 210 3.98 0.24 30.36
C ILE A 210 5.04 0.67 31.37
N ASP A 211 5.34 1.96 31.48
CA ASP A 211 6.33 2.49 32.43
C ASP A 211 5.93 2.14 33.87
N LYS A 212 4.68 2.38 34.25
CA LYS A 212 4.15 1.99 35.57
C LYS A 212 4.29 0.49 35.84
N LYS A 213 3.95 -0.35 34.86
CA LYS A 213 4.06 -1.82 34.99
C LYS A 213 5.51 -2.28 35.08
N ASN A 214 6.44 -1.59 34.41
CA ASN A 214 7.86 -1.85 34.54
C ASN A 214 8.40 -1.45 35.91
N GLU A 215 7.97 -0.32 36.47
CA GLU A 215 8.31 0.07 37.84
C GLU A 215 7.81 -0.96 38.87
N GLU A 216 6.55 -1.42 38.73
CA GLU A 216 5.98 -2.50 39.56
C GLU A 216 6.79 -3.81 39.41
N LYS A 217 7.21 -4.17 38.20
CA LYS A 217 8.04 -5.34 37.97
C LYS A 217 9.39 -5.22 38.67
N ILE A 218 10.06 -4.07 38.58
CA ILE A 218 11.37 -3.82 39.21
C ILE A 218 11.24 -3.87 40.73
N SER A 219 10.18 -3.28 41.30
CA SER A 219 9.95 -3.29 42.74
C SER A 219 9.72 -4.71 43.27
N LEU A 220 8.85 -5.49 42.62
CA LEU A 220 8.60 -6.90 42.95
C LEU A 220 9.87 -7.75 42.80
N GLN A 221 10.65 -7.54 41.73
CA GLN A 221 11.91 -8.25 41.54
C GLN A 221 12.93 -7.94 42.65
N SER A 222 12.96 -6.69 43.14
CA SER A 222 13.79 -6.30 44.28
C SER A 222 13.34 -7.00 45.57
N GLU A 223 12.03 -7.15 45.79
CA GLU A 223 11.46 -7.83 46.94
C GLU A 223 11.75 -9.32 46.91
N VAL A 224 11.54 -9.98 45.76
CA VAL A 224 11.92 -11.39 45.55
C VAL A 224 13.41 -11.61 45.82
N SER A 225 14.26 -10.68 45.40
CA SER A 225 15.72 -10.77 45.65
C SER A 225 16.05 -10.67 47.13
N LYS A 226 15.38 -9.76 47.87
CA LYS A 226 15.51 -9.65 49.33
C LYS A 226 15.03 -10.92 50.04
N LEU A 227 13.87 -11.45 49.67
CA LEU A 227 13.33 -12.68 50.27
C LEU A 227 14.25 -13.88 50.03
N ARG A 228 14.83 -14.01 48.82
CA ARG A 228 15.83 -15.04 48.53
C ARG A 228 17.08 -14.91 49.39
N LYS A 229 17.55 -13.68 49.63
CA LYS A 229 18.70 -13.41 50.51
C LYS A 229 18.38 -13.80 51.96
N ASN A 230 17.25 -13.35 52.50
CA ASN A 230 16.83 -13.67 53.86
C ASN A 230 16.66 -15.19 54.05
N LEU A 231 16.06 -15.87 53.07
CA LEU A 231 15.93 -17.32 53.08
C LEU A 231 17.30 -18.01 53.16
N ALA A 232 18.29 -17.53 52.39
CA ALA A 232 19.65 -18.07 52.43
C ALA A 232 20.35 -17.82 53.78
N GLU A 233 20.13 -16.66 54.39
CA GLU A 233 20.62 -16.33 55.73
C GLU A 233 20.00 -17.25 56.80
N GLU A 234 18.69 -17.47 56.76
CA GLU A 234 17.99 -18.41 57.64
C GLU A 234 18.49 -19.86 57.48
N TYR A 235 18.71 -20.31 56.23
CA TYR A 235 19.32 -21.62 55.97
C TYR A 235 20.72 -21.73 56.59
N LEU A 236 21.54 -20.68 56.53
CA LEU A 236 22.86 -20.65 57.14
C LEU A 236 22.78 -20.67 58.68
N HIS A 237 21.85 -19.91 59.27
CA HIS A 237 21.58 -19.94 60.71
C HIS A 237 21.18 -21.35 61.17
N TYR A 238 20.28 -22.01 60.45
CA TYR A 238 19.91 -23.39 60.76
C TYR A 238 21.11 -24.36 60.71
N LEU A 239 21.99 -24.23 59.72
CA LEU A 239 23.19 -25.07 59.61
C LEU A 239 24.15 -24.84 60.78
N THR A 240 24.42 -23.57 61.13
CA THR A 240 25.31 -23.22 62.25
C THR A 240 24.74 -23.69 63.59
N GLU A 241 23.44 -23.53 63.82
CA GLU A 241 22.77 -24.10 65.00
C GLU A 241 22.88 -25.62 65.05
N ARG A 242 22.62 -26.30 63.92
CA ARG A 242 22.71 -27.76 63.84
C ARG A 242 24.12 -28.24 64.20
N ASP A 243 25.14 -27.56 63.70
CA ASP A 243 26.53 -27.94 63.96
C ASP A 243 26.94 -27.60 65.42
N ALA A 244 26.48 -26.49 65.98
CA ALA A 244 26.64 -26.19 67.42
C ALA A 244 25.96 -27.23 68.32
N ARG A 245 24.75 -27.69 67.97
CA ARG A 245 24.07 -28.78 68.70
C ARG A 245 24.86 -30.08 68.66
N LYS A 246 25.50 -30.42 67.53
CA LYS A 246 26.38 -31.60 67.44
C LYS A 246 27.58 -31.49 68.38
N ILE A 247 28.21 -30.32 68.45
CA ILE A 247 29.34 -30.05 69.35
C ILE A 247 28.88 -30.18 70.81
N LEU A 248 27.78 -29.54 71.19
CA LEU A 248 27.24 -29.64 72.55
C LEU A 248 26.89 -31.08 72.96
N ILE A 249 26.37 -31.89 72.04
CA ILE A 249 26.11 -33.31 72.30
C ILE A 249 27.42 -34.06 72.54
N ALA A 250 28.48 -33.77 71.77
CA ALA A 250 29.80 -34.36 71.98
C ALA A 250 30.37 -33.97 73.35
N ASP A 251 30.34 -32.68 73.71
CA ASP A 251 30.80 -32.17 75.00
C ASP A 251 30.00 -32.76 76.18
N LEU A 252 28.67 -32.87 76.05
CA LEU A 252 27.81 -33.49 77.08
C LEU A 252 28.16 -34.96 77.28
N ASN A 253 28.48 -35.68 76.21
CA ASN A 253 28.93 -37.06 76.30
C ASN A 253 30.31 -37.13 76.99
N GLU A 254 31.25 -36.24 76.66
CA GLU A 254 32.55 -36.15 77.32
C GLU A 254 32.46 -35.85 78.82
N LEU A 255 31.61 -34.88 79.20
CA LEU A 255 31.35 -34.57 80.60
C LEU A 255 30.67 -35.71 81.36
N ARG A 256 29.83 -36.51 80.68
CA ARG A 256 29.26 -37.73 81.26
C ARG A 256 30.36 -38.74 81.56
N TYR A 257 31.26 -39.00 80.62
CA TYR A 257 32.42 -39.87 80.85
C TYR A 257 33.29 -39.35 82.02
N GLN A 258 33.62 -38.06 82.03
CA GLN A 258 34.40 -37.44 83.12
C GLN A 258 33.69 -37.51 84.48
N ARG A 259 32.37 -37.35 84.53
CA ARG A 259 31.58 -37.45 85.78
C ARG A 259 31.53 -38.89 86.27
N GLU A 260 31.34 -39.85 85.38
CA GLU A 260 31.39 -41.27 85.72
C GLU A 260 32.77 -41.61 86.30
N ASP A 261 33.85 -41.10 85.69
CA ASP A 261 35.23 -41.23 86.17
C ASP A 261 35.48 -40.52 87.53
N MET A 262 34.92 -39.33 87.77
CA MET A 262 35.03 -38.59 89.04
C MET A 262 34.12 -39.13 90.15
N SER A 263 32.96 -39.70 89.81
CA SER A 263 32.03 -40.30 90.78
C SER A 263 32.62 -41.54 91.44
N LEU A 264 33.57 -42.19 90.75
CA LEU A 264 34.43 -43.22 91.31
C LEU A 264 35.47 -42.66 92.30
N ALA A 265 35.67 -41.33 92.38
CA ALA A 265 36.82 -40.71 93.04
C ALA A 265 36.55 -39.87 94.33
N GLN A 266 35.34 -39.37 94.69
CA GLN A 266 35.20 -38.56 95.93
C GLN A 266 33.79 -38.35 96.54
N ALA A 267 33.74 -38.14 97.87
CA ALA A 267 32.57 -38.01 98.77
C ALA A 267 32.23 -36.55 99.21
N PRO A 268 31.00 -36.21 99.68
CA PRO A 268 30.50 -34.83 99.71
C PRO A 268 30.57 -34.10 101.09
N GLY A 269 30.80 -32.78 101.06
CA GLY A 269 30.72 -31.88 102.22
C GLY A 269 30.14 -30.49 101.88
N VAL A 270 29.28 -29.96 102.76
CA VAL A 270 28.32 -28.84 102.61
C VAL A 270 28.76 -27.62 103.42
N TRP A 271 28.52 -26.39 102.94
CA TRP A 271 28.63 -25.14 103.72
C TRP A 271 27.26 -24.46 103.85
N GLY A 272 26.89 -23.97 105.05
CA GLY A 272 25.57 -23.38 105.37
C GLY A 272 25.64 -21.98 105.97
N GLU A 273 24.65 -21.14 105.67
CA GLU A 273 24.42 -19.79 106.23
C GLU A 273 23.15 -19.71 107.11
N ASP A 274 23.10 -18.66 107.96
CA ASP A 274 22.21 -18.47 109.12
C ASP A 274 20.69 -18.37 108.78
N PRO A 275 19.85 -19.30 109.31
CA PRO A 275 18.42 -19.41 109.00
C PRO A 275 17.54 -18.19 109.34
N VAL A 276 17.90 -17.41 110.36
CA VAL A 276 17.01 -16.36 110.91
C VAL A 276 16.96 -15.12 110.01
N LYS A 277 18.10 -14.79 109.40
CA LYS A 277 18.23 -13.65 108.48
C LYS A 277 17.41 -13.87 107.20
N LEU A 278 17.42 -15.11 106.70
CA LEU A 278 16.62 -15.53 105.57
C LEU A 278 15.11 -15.44 105.86
N THR A 279 14.70 -15.76 107.09
CA THR A 279 13.27 -15.72 107.45
C THR A 279 12.73 -14.30 107.50
N LEU A 280 13.50 -13.35 108.05
CA LEU A 280 13.08 -11.94 108.12
C LEU A 280 13.04 -11.28 106.74
N ALA A 281 14.06 -11.53 105.91
CA ALA A 281 14.10 -11.05 104.53
C ALA A 281 12.92 -11.60 103.72
N LEU A 282 12.61 -12.89 103.87
CA LEU A 282 11.49 -13.54 103.21
C LEU A 282 10.14 -12.99 103.65
N LYS A 283 9.99 -12.56 104.91
CA LYS A 283 8.76 -11.93 105.39
C LYS A 283 8.55 -10.54 104.78
N MET A 284 9.60 -9.73 104.73
CA MET A 284 9.57 -8.39 104.12
C MET A 284 9.25 -8.46 102.62
N THR A 285 9.93 -9.35 101.88
CA THR A 285 9.68 -9.51 100.44
C THR A 285 8.26 -10.00 100.13
N ARG A 286 7.69 -10.86 100.98
CA ARG A 286 6.28 -11.27 100.83
C ARG A 286 5.31 -10.10 101.01
N GLN A 287 5.55 -9.22 101.97
CA GLN A 287 4.69 -8.05 102.19
C GLN A 287 4.79 -7.05 101.03
N ASP A 288 6.01 -6.75 100.57
CA ASP A 288 6.21 -5.83 99.44
C ASP A 288 5.62 -6.41 98.14
N LEU A 289 5.73 -7.73 97.93
CA LEU A 289 5.07 -8.40 96.82
C LEU A 289 3.56 -8.24 96.90
N THR A 290 2.94 -8.46 98.06
CA THR A 290 1.48 -8.28 98.19
C THR A 290 1.02 -6.84 97.92
N ARG A 291 1.78 -5.84 98.37
CA ARG A 291 1.47 -4.42 98.12
C ARG A 291 1.56 -4.09 96.64
N THR A 292 2.67 -4.45 95.99
CA THR A 292 2.86 -4.19 94.54
C THR A 292 1.85 -4.97 93.68
N GLN A 293 1.46 -6.18 94.08
CA GLN A 293 0.41 -6.95 93.40
C GLN A 293 -0.95 -6.25 93.49
N MET A 294 -1.31 -5.70 94.65
CA MET A 294 -2.56 -4.95 94.82
C MET A 294 -2.57 -3.66 94.00
N GLU A 295 -1.47 -2.89 94.00
CA GLU A 295 -1.33 -1.68 93.18
C GLU A 295 -1.41 -2.01 91.68
N LEU A 296 -0.73 -3.06 91.24
CA LEU A 296 -0.78 -3.55 89.86
C LEU A 296 -2.19 -3.99 89.46
N ASN A 297 -2.88 -4.73 90.33
CA ASN A 297 -4.26 -5.15 90.08
C ASN A 297 -5.22 -3.95 89.99
N THR A 298 -5.01 -2.95 90.84
CA THR A 298 -5.81 -1.71 90.82
C THR A 298 -5.56 -0.91 89.54
N MET A 299 -4.30 -0.80 89.10
CA MET A 299 -3.95 -0.18 87.81
C MET A 299 -4.50 -0.97 86.63
N LYS A 300 -4.39 -2.30 86.63
CA LYS A 300 -4.96 -3.16 85.58
C LYS A 300 -6.49 -3.05 85.51
N ALA A 301 -7.17 -2.92 86.65
CA ALA A 301 -8.62 -2.72 86.68
C ALA A 301 -9.02 -1.33 86.17
N ASN A 302 -8.26 -0.28 86.53
CA ASN A 302 -8.57 1.10 86.12
C ASN A 302 -8.23 1.40 84.65
N PHE A 303 -7.25 0.70 84.07
CA PHE A 303 -6.75 0.95 82.71
C PHE A 303 -6.95 -0.22 81.74
N GLY A 304 -7.64 -1.29 82.15
CA GLY A 304 -7.86 -2.49 81.32
C GLY A 304 -8.69 -2.21 80.06
N ASP A 305 -9.63 -1.27 80.14
CA ASP A 305 -10.57 -0.95 79.06
C ASP A 305 -10.23 0.36 78.31
N VAL A 306 -9.07 0.96 78.59
CA VAL A 306 -8.69 2.26 77.99
C VAL A 306 -7.71 2.04 76.84
N VAL A 307 -8.08 2.52 75.65
CA VAL A 307 -7.21 2.51 74.46
C VAL A 307 -6.08 3.53 74.65
N PRO A 308 -4.79 3.15 74.46
CA PRO A 308 -3.68 4.10 74.51
C PRO A 308 -3.91 5.28 73.56
N ARG A 309 -3.62 6.50 74.01
CA ARG A 309 -3.90 7.72 73.25
C ARG A 309 -3.29 7.72 71.84
N ARG A 310 -2.08 7.17 71.68
CA ARG A 310 -1.43 7.00 70.37
C ARG A 310 -2.27 6.12 69.43
N ASP A 311 -2.80 5.03 69.94
CA ASP A 311 -3.59 4.08 69.15
C ASP A 311 -4.96 4.68 68.84
N PHE A 312 -5.55 5.44 69.77
CA PHE A 312 -6.77 6.21 69.52
C PHE A 312 -6.56 7.27 68.42
N GLU A 313 -5.51 8.10 68.52
CA GLU A 313 -5.21 9.13 67.52
C GLU A 313 -4.90 8.52 66.14
N MET A 314 -4.23 7.36 66.12
CA MET A 314 -3.99 6.59 64.89
C MET A 314 -5.31 6.08 64.29
N GLN A 315 -6.18 5.47 65.11
CA GLN A 315 -7.48 4.96 64.68
C GLN A 315 -8.42 6.09 64.24
N GLU A 316 -8.36 7.25 64.90
CA GLU A 316 -9.12 8.44 64.52
C GLU A 316 -8.68 8.95 63.14
N LYS A 317 -7.36 8.97 62.89
CA LYS A 317 -6.82 9.33 61.57
C LYS A 317 -7.26 8.34 60.50
N THR A 318 -7.13 7.03 60.74
CA THR A 318 -7.57 6.02 59.76
C THR A 318 -9.06 6.10 59.49
N ASN A 319 -9.89 6.38 60.50
CA ASN A 319 -11.32 6.57 60.29
C ASN A 319 -11.64 7.82 59.47
N LYS A 320 -10.89 8.92 59.65
CA LYS A 320 -11.02 10.11 58.81
C LYS A 320 -10.63 9.82 57.36
N ASP A 321 -9.49 9.16 57.16
CA ASP A 321 -9.00 8.79 55.82
C ASP A 321 -10.02 7.85 55.11
N LEU A 322 -10.58 6.87 55.84
CA LEU A 322 -11.62 5.98 55.32
C LEU A 322 -12.92 6.72 55.01
N GLN A 323 -13.30 7.71 55.82
CA GLN A 323 -14.50 8.51 55.59
C GLN A 323 -14.34 9.35 54.30
N GLU A 324 -13.18 9.97 54.09
CA GLU A 324 -12.89 10.71 52.85
C GLU A 324 -12.92 9.80 51.62
N GLN A 325 -12.38 8.58 51.72
CA GLN A 325 -12.46 7.58 50.64
C GLN A 325 -13.89 7.13 50.34
N LEU A 326 -14.73 6.98 51.37
CA LEU A 326 -16.14 6.64 51.19
C LEU A 326 -16.91 7.79 50.52
N ASP A 327 -16.61 9.03 50.88
CA ASP A 327 -17.24 10.21 50.29
C ASP A 327 -16.80 10.40 48.83
N SER A 328 -15.53 10.17 48.49
CA SER A 328 -15.05 10.19 47.11
C SER A 328 -15.71 9.09 46.27
N LEU A 329 -15.76 7.86 46.78
CA LEU A 329 -16.36 6.73 46.07
C LEU A 329 -17.87 6.93 45.87
N ARG A 330 -18.55 7.58 46.83
CA ARG A 330 -19.96 7.95 46.69
C ARG A 330 -20.16 8.97 45.57
N ALA A 331 -19.29 9.98 45.45
CA ALA A 331 -19.35 10.96 44.37
C ALA A 331 -19.16 10.29 43.00
N ASP A 332 -18.17 9.40 42.86
CA ASP A 332 -17.93 8.64 41.63
C ASP A 332 -19.14 7.78 41.25
N TYR A 333 -19.77 7.12 42.23
CA TYR A 333 -20.97 6.32 41.99
C TYR A 333 -22.16 7.18 41.53
N GLU A 334 -22.34 8.36 42.10
CA GLU A 334 -23.37 9.31 41.66
C GLU A 334 -23.14 9.81 40.24
N GLU A 335 -21.89 10.01 39.83
CA GLU A 335 -21.52 10.38 38.46
C GLU A 335 -21.84 9.26 37.48
N VAL A 336 -21.36 8.03 37.75
CA VAL A 336 -21.65 6.84 36.91
C VAL A 336 -23.16 6.60 36.81
N ARG A 337 -23.91 6.82 37.89
CA ARG A 337 -25.37 6.69 37.87
C ARG A 337 -26.02 7.70 36.92
N LYS A 338 -25.56 8.95 36.89
CA LYS A 338 -26.05 9.99 35.98
C LYS A 338 -25.71 9.65 34.53
N GLU A 339 -24.49 9.21 34.26
CA GLU A 339 -24.08 8.76 32.91
C GLU A 339 -24.94 7.58 32.43
N HIS A 340 -25.21 6.62 33.31
CA HIS A 340 -26.09 5.49 32.99
C HIS A 340 -27.51 5.94 32.66
N GLU A 341 -28.05 6.89 33.40
CA GLU A 341 -29.38 7.46 33.12
C GLU A 341 -29.43 8.19 31.77
N ILE A 342 -28.40 8.97 31.44
CA ILE A 342 -28.26 9.63 30.13
C ILE A 342 -28.17 8.58 29.01
N LEU A 343 -27.36 7.53 29.21
CA LEU A 343 -27.20 6.45 28.23
C LEU A 343 -28.50 5.68 28.01
N LEU A 344 -29.28 5.44 29.06
CA LEU A 344 -30.62 4.85 28.97
C LEU A 344 -31.58 5.72 28.16
N GLN A 345 -31.56 7.04 28.39
CA GLN A 345 -32.38 7.97 27.61
C GLN A 345 -32.00 7.96 26.13
N LEU A 346 -30.71 7.96 25.81
CA LEU A 346 -30.21 7.89 24.44
C LEU A 346 -30.55 6.56 23.77
N HIS A 347 -30.44 5.44 24.49
CA HIS A 347 -30.88 4.14 23.98
C HIS A 347 -32.38 4.14 23.64
N MET A 348 -33.21 4.72 24.50
CA MET A 348 -34.65 4.83 24.26
C MET A 348 -34.99 5.70 23.05
N THR A 349 -34.25 6.79 22.81
CA THR A 349 -34.47 7.61 21.60
C THR A 349 -34.03 6.88 20.34
N THR A 350 -32.87 6.22 20.36
CA THR A 350 -32.39 5.44 19.20
C THR A 350 -33.31 4.28 18.86
N LEU A 351 -33.92 3.62 19.85
CA LEU A 351 -34.93 2.58 19.60
C LEU A 351 -36.17 3.15 18.89
N LYS A 352 -36.65 4.33 19.30
CA LYS A 352 -37.78 4.99 18.64
C LYS A 352 -37.46 5.37 17.20
N GLU A 353 -36.27 5.91 16.93
CA GLU A 353 -35.81 6.24 15.58
C GLU A 353 -35.73 4.99 14.70
N ARG A 354 -35.17 3.89 15.21
CA ARG A 354 -35.14 2.61 14.51
C ARG A 354 -36.56 2.15 14.13
N ASP A 355 -37.50 2.22 15.06
CA ASP A 355 -38.87 1.76 14.82
C ASP A 355 -39.59 2.64 13.79
N GLN A 356 -39.34 3.95 13.82
CA GLN A 356 -39.81 4.88 12.78
C GLN A 356 -39.25 4.52 11.41
N PHE A 357 -37.93 4.35 11.28
CA PHE A 357 -37.32 3.94 10.01
C PHE A 357 -37.83 2.58 9.52
N SER A 358 -38.09 1.63 10.42
CA SER A 358 -38.65 0.33 10.05
C SER A 358 -40.07 0.45 9.47
N SER A 359 -40.87 1.37 10.01
CA SER A 359 -42.23 1.66 9.54
C SER A 359 -42.19 2.36 8.17
N GLU A 360 -41.33 3.35 8.01
CA GLU A 360 -41.11 4.05 6.74
C GLU A 360 -40.64 3.10 5.63
N LEU A 361 -39.69 2.22 5.93
CA LEU A 361 -39.24 1.19 4.98
C LEU A 361 -40.38 0.25 4.57
N GLN A 362 -41.24 -0.14 5.50
CA GLN A 362 -42.40 -0.98 5.20
C GLN A 362 -43.39 -0.26 4.28
N ASP A 363 -43.61 1.04 4.49
CA ASP A 363 -44.49 1.85 3.65
C ASP A 363 -43.90 2.09 2.25
N ILE A 364 -42.58 2.31 2.15
CA ILE A 364 -41.88 2.39 0.85
C ILE A 364 -41.98 1.05 0.10
N GLN A 365 -41.76 -0.08 0.77
CA GLN A 365 -41.91 -1.42 0.17
C GLN A 365 -43.32 -1.66 -0.38
N ARG A 366 -44.35 -1.19 0.33
CA ARG A 366 -45.76 -1.29 -0.13
C ARG A 366 -46.04 -0.43 -1.35
N THR A 367 -45.32 0.67 -1.54
CA THR A 367 -45.60 1.68 -2.58
C THR A 367 -44.70 1.59 -3.81
N SER A 368 -43.55 0.92 -3.72
CA SER A 368 -42.50 0.94 -4.77
C SER A 368 -42.56 -0.17 -5.83
N THR A 369 -43.48 -1.14 -5.75
CA THR A 369 -43.60 -2.16 -6.82
C THR A 369 -44.98 -2.13 -7.48
N PRO A 370 -45.09 -1.78 -8.78
CA PRO A 370 -46.29 -2.09 -9.53
C PRO A 370 -46.46 -3.62 -9.54
N ARG A 371 -47.63 -4.09 -9.11
CA ARG A 371 -47.92 -5.53 -9.02
C ARG A 371 -47.72 -6.19 -10.41
N PRO A 372 -47.01 -7.32 -10.52
CA PRO A 372 -46.83 -8.01 -11.79
C PRO A 372 -48.17 -8.34 -12.47
N ASP A 373 -48.21 -8.23 -13.79
CA ASP A 373 -49.37 -8.64 -14.57
C ASP A 373 -49.39 -10.17 -14.72
N TRP A 374 -50.03 -10.84 -13.76
CA TRP A 374 -50.13 -12.30 -13.68
C TRP A 374 -50.90 -12.94 -14.83
N THR A 375 -51.59 -12.17 -15.67
CA THR A 375 -52.31 -12.71 -16.83
C THR A 375 -51.36 -13.31 -17.87
N LYS A 376 -50.13 -12.79 -17.97
CA LYS A 376 -49.09 -13.26 -18.90
C LYS A 376 -48.51 -14.63 -18.55
N CYS A 377 -48.67 -15.09 -17.31
CA CYS A 377 -48.10 -16.35 -16.85
C CYS A 377 -48.82 -17.57 -17.45
N GLY A 378 -50.07 -17.40 -17.92
CA GLY A 378 -50.81 -18.44 -18.63
C GLY A 378 -50.14 -18.93 -19.93
N ASP A 379 -49.31 -18.09 -20.56
CA ASP A 379 -48.59 -18.43 -21.79
C ASP A 379 -47.33 -19.26 -21.54
N ILE A 380 -46.79 -19.22 -20.31
CA ILE A 380 -45.49 -19.79 -19.95
C ILE A 380 -45.66 -21.14 -19.23
N VAL A 381 -46.74 -21.29 -18.47
CA VAL A 381 -47.01 -22.49 -17.69
C VAL A 381 -47.49 -23.64 -18.59
N ALA A 382 -46.93 -24.83 -18.38
CA ALA A 382 -47.32 -26.02 -19.12
C ALA A 382 -48.81 -26.31 -18.88
N GLY A 383 -49.62 -26.37 -19.94
CA GLY A 383 -51.08 -26.53 -19.85
C GLY A 383 -51.89 -25.25 -20.06
N GLY A 384 -51.24 -24.11 -20.33
CA GLY A 384 -51.88 -22.91 -20.86
C GLY A 384 -52.69 -22.09 -19.84
N PRO A 385 -53.46 -21.09 -20.33
CA PRO A 385 -54.14 -20.12 -19.48
C PRO A 385 -55.22 -20.72 -18.57
N ASP A 386 -55.89 -21.79 -19.01
CA ASP A 386 -56.94 -22.45 -18.23
C ASP A 386 -56.37 -23.13 -16.97
N ARG A 387 -55.21 -23.78 -17.09
CA ARG A 387 -54.52 -24.40 -15.94
C ARG A 387 -53.94 -23.34 -15.01
N TRP A 388 -53.40 -22.25 -15.57
CA TRP A 388 -52.94 -21.12 -14.77
C TRP A 388 -54.08 -20.47 -13.97
N GLN A 389 -55.28 -20.36 -14.55
CA GLN A 389 -56.44 -19.80 -13.87
C GLN A 389 -56.85 -20.65 -12.65
N VAL A 390 -56.83 -21.98 -12.78
CA VAL A 390 -57.07 -22.92 -11.66
C VAL A 390 -55.96 -22.83 -10.60
N LEU A 391 -54.70 -22.71 -11.03
CA LEU A 391 -53.56 -22.60 -10.13
C LEU A 391 -53.52 -21.24 -9.40
N ALA A 392 -54.03 -20.19 -10.01
CA ALA A 392 -54.02 -18.83 -9.49
C ALA A 392 -55.26 -18.50 -8.64
N GLU A 393 -56.33 -19.29 -8.74
CA GLU A 393 -57.58 -19.05 -8.02
C GLU A 393 -57.36 -19.03 -6.50
N GLY A 394 -57.77 -17.93 -5.86
CA GLY A 394 -57.70 -17.75 -4.41
C GLY A 394 -56.30 -17.48 -3.82
N LYS A 395 -55.25 -17.34 -4.65
CA LYS A 395 -53.88 -17.11 -4.17
C LYS A 395 -53.46 -15.65 -4.25
N ASN A 396 -52.62 -15.21 -3.31
CA ASN A 396 -52.06 -13.86 -3.32
C ASN A 396 -50.81 -13.76 -4.22
N SER A 397 -50.39 -12.55 -4.56
CA SER A 397 -49.28 -12.26 -5.49
C SER A 397 -47.99 -13.00 -5.14
N ASP A 398 -47.67 -13.07 -3.85
CA ASP A 398 -46.49 -13.73 -3.30
C ASP A 398 -46.60 -15.26 -3.48
N GLN A 399 -47.77 -15.81 -3.16
CA GLN A 399 -48.07 -17.24 -3.36
C GLN A 399 -48.10 -17.63 -4.84
N LEU A 400 -48.45 -16.71 -5.75
CA LEU A 400 -48.37 -16.95 -7.19
C LEU A 400 -46.91 -17.05 -7.67
N VAL A 401 -45.97 -16.36 -7.02
CA VAL A 401 -44.54 -16.52 -7.30
C VAL A 401 -44.11 -17.93 -6.97
N ASP A 402 -44.49 -18.43 -5.79
CA ASP A 402 -44.13 -19.80 -5.35
C ASP A 402 -44.67 -20.87 -6.31
N VAL A 403 -45.93 -20.74 -6.73
CA VAL A 403 -46.56 -21.66 -7.69
C VAL A 403 -45.86 -21.63 -9.06
N LEU A 404 -45.42 -20.45 -9.49
CA LEU A 404 -44.70 -20.29 -10.75
C LEU A 404 -43.26 -20.83 -10.65
N LEU A 405 -42.62 -20.67 -9.49
CA LEU A 405 -41.31 -21.25 -9.18
C LEU A 405 -41.38 -22.78 -9.07
N GLU A 406 -42.46 -23.36 -8.56
CA GLU A 406 -42.68 -24.81 -8.56
C GLU A 406 -42.87 -25.35 -9.97
N GLU A 407 -43.70 -24.71 -10.81
CA GLU A 407 -43.94 -25.15 -12.19
C GLU A 407 -42.71 -25.00 -13.10
N ILE A 408 -41.95 -23.93 -12.94
CA ILE A 408 -40.66 -23.76 -13.65
C ILE A 408 -39.59 -24.66 -13.02
N GLY A 409 -39.62 -24.81 -11.70
CA GLY A 409 -38.67 -25.58 -10.90
C GLY A 409 -38.75 -27.08 -11.16
N GLU A 410 -39.95 -27.65 -11.34
CA GLU A 410 -40.13 -29.06 -11.71
C GLU A 410 -39.50 -29.38 -13.08
N GLY A 411 -39.41 -28.39 -13.98
CA GLY A 411 -38.69 -28.50 -15.25
C GLY A 411 -37.16 -28.39 -15.13
N LEU A 412 -36.66 -27.64 -14.15
CA LEU A 412 -35.21 -27.41 -13.91
C LEU A 412 -34.58 -28.43 -12.95
N LEU A 413 -35.34 -29.03 -12.03
CA LEU A 413 -34.85 -29.88 -10.93
C LEU A 413 -34.75 -31.38 -11.25
N ARG A 414 -34.91 -31.80 -12.52
CA ARG A 414 -34.33 -33.08 -12.94
C ARG A 414 -32.82 -32.92 -13.01
N GLU A 415 -32.16 -33.13 -11.87
CA GLU A 415 -30.70 -33.23 -11.77
C GLU A 415 -30.19 -34.20 -12.85
N LYS A 416 -29.46 -33.67 -13.83
CA LYS A 416 -28.85 -34.50 -14.87
C LYS A 416 -27.64 -35.22 -14.28
N ASP A 417 -27.64 -36.55 -14.33
CA ASP A 417 -26.50 -37.39 -13.94
C ASP A 417 -25.30 -37.22 -14.89
N PHE A 418 -25.56 -36.74 -16.12
CA PHE A 418 -24.57 -36.48 -17.15
C PHE A 418 -24.81 -35.15 -17.87
N PHE A 419 -23.75 -34.40 -18.13
CA PHE A 419 -23.75 -33.24 -19.00
C PHE A 419 -23.28 -33.63 -20.40
N PRO A 420 -23.85 -33.06 -21.48
CA PRO A 420 -23.29 -33.24 -22.81
C PRO A 420 -21.94 -32.51 -22.92
N GLY A 421 -20.92 -33.19 -23.44
CA GLY A 421 -19.63 -32.59 -23.79
C GLY A 421 -19.78 -31.52 -24.87
N LEU A 422 -18.90 -30.53 -24.85
CA LEU A 422 -19.00 -29.36 -25.74
C LEU A 422 -18.35 -29.60 -27.11
N GLY A 423 -17.55 -30.67 -27.28
CA GLY A 423 -16.84 -31.00 -28.51
C GLY A 423 -15.42 -30.40 -28.58
N TYR A 424 -14.76 -30.52 -29.74
CA TYR A 424 -13.34 -30.14 -29.95
C TYR A 424 -13.13 -28.84 -30.74
N GLY A 425 -14.16 -28.01 -30.90
CA GLY A 425 -14.07 -26.77 -31.66
C GLY A 425 -13.08 -25.76 -31.07
N GLU A 426 -12.49 -24.92 -31.92
CA GLU A 426 -11.54 -23.87 -31.49
C GLU A 426 -12.14 -22.87 -30.49
N ALA A 427 -13.46 -22.65 -30.55
CA ALA A 427 -14.21 -21.79 -29.64
C ALA A 427 -14.33 -22.35 -28.20
N ILE A 428 -13.98 -23.62 -27.98
CA ILE A 428 -14.06 -24.27 -26.67
C ILE A 428 -12.66 -24.25 -26.04
N PRO A 429 -12.52 -23.80 -24.78
CA PRO A 429 -11.24 -23.81 -24.10
C PRO A 429 -10.62 -25.21 -24.11
N PRO A 430 -9.30 -25.37 -24.33
CA PRO A 430 -8.66 -26.68 -24.45
C PRO A 430 -8.98 -27.65 -23.31
N PHE A 431 -9.10 -27.14 -22.09
CA PHE A 431 -9.42 -27.91 -20.88
C PHE A 431 -10.90 -28.33 -20.75
N LEU A 432 -11.79 -27.84 -21.61
CA LEU A 432 -13.20 -28.23 -21.69
C LEU A 432 -13.54 -29.02 -22.96
N ARG A 433 -12.54 -29.25 -23.83
CA ARG A 433 -12.74 -29.99 -25.08
C ARG A 433 -12.91 -31.48 -24.80
N PHE A 434 -14.16 -31.91 -24.84
CA PHE A 434 -14.54 -33.30 -24.67
C PHE A 434 -15.82 -33.56 -25.46
N ASP A 435 -15.86 -34.66 -26.19
CA ASP A 435 -17.04 -35.11 -26.91
C ASP A 435 -17.59 -36.37 -26.25
N GLY A 436 -18.87 -36.35 -25.87
CA GLY A 436 -19.53 -37.40 -25.08
C GLY A 436 -20.07 -36.97 -23.72
N PRO A 437 -20.73 -37.86 -22.98
CA PRO A 437 -21.35 -37.54 -21.70
C PRO A 437 -20.32 -37.34 -20.58
N VAL A 438 -20.33 -36.16 -19.96
CA VAL A 438 -19.52 -35.80 -18.79
C VAL A 438 -20.31 -36.13 -17.53
N GLN A 439 -19.78 -37.03 -16.71
CA GLN A 439 -20.44 -37.41 -15.45
C GLN A 439 -20.53 -36.22 -14.49
N ASN A 440 -21.73 -35.98 -13.97
CA ASN A 440 -21.92 -35.04 -12.88
C ASN A 440 -21.43 -35.70 -11.57
N LYS A 441 -20.28 -35.24 -11.05
CA LYS A 441 -19.69 -35.78 -9.81
C LYS A 441 -20.47 -35.42 -8.54
N LYS A 442 -21.49 -34.56 -8.63
CA LYS A 442 -22.33 -34.10 -7.52
C LYS A 442 -21.50 -33.71 -6.27
N PRO A 443 -20.50 -32.82 -6.41
CA PRO A 443 -19.65 -32.46 -5.29
C PRO A 443 -20.48 -31.85 -4.17
N SER A 444 -20.28 -32.29 -2.93
CA SER A 444 -20.97 -31.69 -1.80
C SER A 444 -20.46 -30.25 -1.59
N LYS A 445 -21.22 -29.42 -0.88
CA LYS A 445 -20.76 -28.07 -0.49
C LYS A 445 -19.38 -28.11 0.17
N LYS A 446 -19.09 -29.16 0.95
CA LYS A 446 -17.78 -29.35 1.60
C LYS A 446 -16.67 -29.58 0.56
N ASP A 447 -16.92 -30.41 -0.45
CA ASP A 447 -15.94 -30.72 -1.49
C ASP A 447 -15.65 -29.50 -2.37
N VAL A 448 -16.69 -28.73 -2.72
CA VAL A 448 -16.54 -27.47 -3.46
C VAL A 448 -15.74 -26.46 -2.63
N VAL A 449 -16.02 -26.34 -1.32
CA VAL A 449 -15.26 -25.44 -0.43
C VAL A 449 -13.80 -25.88 -0.32
N ASN A 450 -13.51 -27.18 -0.28
CA ASN A 450 -12.13 -27.67 -0.24
C ASN A 450 -11.40 -27.39 -1.56
N LEU A 451 -12.02 -27.66 -2.71
CA LEU A 451 -11.47 -27.32 -4.02
C LEU A 451 -11.18 -25.81 -4.14
N LEU A 452 -12.10 -24.97 -3.65
CA LEU A 452 -11.90 -23.53 -3.65
C LEU A 452 -10.73 -23.14 -2.74
N LYS A 453 -10.63 -23.73 -1.56
CA LYS A 453 -9.51 -23.49 -0.63
C LYS A 453 -8.17 -23.88 -1.24
N ASP A 454 -8.10 -25.02 -1.92
CA ASP A 454 -6.86 -25.48 -2.54
C ASP A 454 -6.47 -24.58 -3.72
N ALA A 455 -7.42 -24.16 -4.55
CA ALA A 455 -7.19 -23.15 -5.59
C ALA A 455 -6.72 -21.80 -5.02
N TRP A 456 -7.26 -21.36 -3.87
CA TRP A 456 -6.81 -20.15 -3.19
C TRP A 456 -5.42 -20.31 -2.58
N LYS A 457 -5.06 -21.49 -2.04
CA LYS A 457 -3.70 -21.75 -1.55
C LYS A 457 -2.68 -21.70 -2.68
N GLU A 458 -3.00 -22.31 -3.82
CA GLU A 458 -2.13 -22.29 -5.01
C GLU A 458 -1.95 -20.88 -5.53
N ARG A 459 -3.04 -20.10 -5.64
CA ARG A 459 -2.97 -18.69 -6.02
C ARG A 459 -2.16 -17.83 -5.05
N LEU A 460 -2.29 -18.05 -3.75
CA LEU A 460 -1.50 -17.33 -2.73
C LEU A 460 -0.02 -17.70 -2.81
N ALA A 461 0.31 -18.97 -3.11
CA ALA A 461 1.67 -19.39 -3.35
C ALA A 461 2.23 -18.71 -4.61
N GLU A 462 1.50 -18.68 -5.72
CA GLU A 462 1.89 -17.96 -6.95
C GLU A 462 2.15 -16.46 -6.69
N GLU A 463 1.27 -15.80 -5.93
CA GLU A 463 1.42 -14.39 -5.57
C GLU A 463 2.67 -14.15 -4.73
N GLN A 464 2.94 -14.98 -3.71
CA GLN A 464 4.17 -14.90 -2.91
C GLN A 464 5.44 -15.14 -3.72
N LEU A 465 5.41 -16.03 -4.72
CA LEU A 465 6.56 -16.28 -5.60
C LEU A 465 6.87 -15.02 -6.41
N THR A 466 5.87 -14.40 -7.04
CA THR A 466 6.05 -13.15 -7.79
C THR A 466 6.44 -11.96 -6.91
N GLU A 467 5.91 -11.91 -5.68
CA GLU A 467 6.23 -10.88 -4.70
C GLU A 467 7.70 -10.96 -4.28
N SER A 468 8.26 -12.18 -4.13
CA SER A 468 9.67 -12.35 -3.77
C SER A 468 10.63 -11.76 -4.81
N VAL A 469 10.33 -11.90 -6.10
CA VAL A 469 11.11 -11.31 -7.20
C VAL A 469 11.06 -9.79 -7.13
N TYR A 470 9.86 -9.23 -6.90
CA TYR A 470 9.66 -7.79 -6.79
C TYR A 470 10.34 -7.19 -5.54
N ILE A 471 10.28 -7.87 -4.40
CA ILE A 471 10.96 -7.46 -3.17
C ILE A 471 12.47 -7.42 -3.39
N ASN A 472 13.04 -8.46 -4.02
CA ASN A 472 14.48 -8.51 -4.29
C ASN A 472 14.91 -7.45 -5.31
N GLN A 473 14.06 -7.12 -6.29
CA GLN A 473 14.29 -5.98 -7.19
C GLN A 473 14.33 -4.65 -6.42
N LYS A 474 13.39 -4.44 -5.49
CA LYS A 474 13.41 -3.25 -4.62
C LYS A 474 14.63 -3.21 -3.71
N GLU A 475 15.06 -4.35 -3.19
CA GLU A 475 16.26 -4.43 -2.35
C GLU A 475 17.54 -4.13 -3.15
N THR A 476 17.67 -4.66 -4.36
CA THR A 476 18.81 -4.38 -5.25
C THR A 476 18.90 -2.91 -5.66
N THR A 477 17.77 -2.29 -6.01
CA THR A 477 17.71 -0.84 -6.29
C THR A 477 18.02 0.02 -5.06
N ALA A 478 17.52 -0.38 -3.88
CA ALA A 478 17.84 0.29 -2.62
C ALA A 478 19.32 0.16 -2.24
N GLN A 479 19.92 -1.03 -2.44
CA GLN A 479 21.34 -1.27 -2.19
C GLN A 479 22.20 -0.44 -3.14
N LEU A 480 21.82 -0.34 -4.42
CA LEU A 480 22.52 0.49 -5.38
C LEU A 480 22.46 1.97 -5.01
N LEU A 481 21.28 2.48 -4.63
CA LEU A 481 21.12 3.85 -4.14
C LEU A 481 21.98 4.12 -2.90
N LYS A 482 22.04 3.15 -1.97
CA LYS A 482 22.87 3.24 -0.76
C LYS A 482 24.36 3.33 -1.08
N GLU A 483 24.87 2.53 -2.02
CA GLU A 483 26.26 2.61 -2.45
C GLU A 483 26.58 3.94 -3.15
N MET A 484 25.63 4.49 -3.92
CA MET A 484 25.76 5.84 -4.51
C MET A 484 25.80 6.94 -3.45
N ILE A 485 24.95 6.87 -2.43
CA ILE A 485 24.97 7.80 -1.28
C ILE A 485 26.31 7.69 -0.51
N ASN A 486 26.84 6.48 -0.34
CA ASN A 486 28.14 6.29 0.34
C ASN A 486 29.31 6.87 -0.45
N ALA A 487 29.26 6.82 -1.79
CA ALA A 487 30.27 7.42 -2.66
C ALA A 487 30.17 8.96 -2.70
N ASP A 488 28.97 9.51 -2.50
CA ASP A 488 28.69 10.94 -2.40
C ASP A 488 29.10 11.51 -1.03
N SER A 489 30.41 11.71 -0.86
CA SER A 489 31.00 12.24 0.38
C SER A 489 30.47 13.62 0.82
N GLN A 490 29.92 14.41 -0.11
CA GLN A 490 29.38 15.75 0.14
C GLN A 490 27.85 15.74 0.32
N ASN A 491 27.19 14.60 0.09
CA ASN A 491 25.74 14.40 0.14
C ASN A 491 24.95 15.39 -0.76
N GLU A 492 25.57 15.82 -1.86
CA GLU A 492 25.01 16.80 -2.79
C GLU A 492 24.01 16.16 -3.78
N GLY A 493 23.97 14.83 -3.86
CA GLY A 493 23.20 14.09 -4.85
C GLY A 493 23.97 13.84 -6.15
N LEU A 494 25.27 14.10 -6.18
CA LEU A 494 26.10 14.03 -7.38
C LEU A 494 27.23 13.01 -7.23
N ILE A 495 27.43 12.18 -8.27
CA ILE A 495 28.59 11.28 -8.36
C ILE A 495 29.23 11.38 -9.75
N THR A 496 30.51 11.04 -9.86
CA THR A 496 31.21 10.99 -11.15
C THR A 496 30.90 9.70 -11.91
N MET A 497 31.08 9.72 -13.23
CA MET A 497 30.91 8.53 -14.07
C MET A 497 31.88 7.39 -13.69
N GLU A 498 33.09 7.70 -13.23
CA GLU A 498 34.03 6.69 -12.69
C GLU A 498 33.52 6.05 -11.40
N GLN A 499 32.92 6.85 -10.51
CA GLN A 499 32.31 6.34 -9.28
C GLN A 499 31.11 5.45 -9.60
N LEU A 500 30.25 5.85 -10.54
CA LEU A 500 29.12 5.02 -11.00
C LEU A 500 29.60 3.68 -11.57
N SER A 501 30.61 3.68 -12.45
CA SER A 501 31.15 2.43 -13.02
C SER A 501 31.71 1.51 -11.93
N THR A 502 32.40 2.08 -10.94
CA THR A 502 32.94 1.33 -9.80
C THR A 502 31.82 0.74 -8.94
N ILE A 503 30.76 1.51 -8.66
CA ILE A 503 29.60 1.06 -7.91
C ILE A 503 28.89 -0.08 -8.67
N LEU A 504 28.64 0.06 -9.97
CA LEU A 504 27.98 -0.98 -10.77
C LEU A 504 28.77 -2.28 -10.76
N ARG A 505 30.10 -2.23 -10.90
CA ARG A 505 30.99 -3.42 -10.81
C ARG A 505 30.94 -4.09 -9.45
N ASN A 506 30.91 -3.30 -8.38
CA ASN A 506 30.86 -3.82 -7.02
C ASN A 506 29.49 -4.43 -6.70
N THR A 507 28.41 -3.82 -7.21
CA THR A 507 27.03 -4.26 -6.95
C THR A 507 26.67 -5.48 -7.81
N PHE A 508 27.25 -5.59 -9.01
CA PHE A 508 27.00 -6.66 -9.98
C PHE A 508 28.29 -7.35 -10.44
N PRO A 509 28.93 -8.17 -9.59
CA PRO A 509 30.24 -8.77 -9.89
C PRO A 509 30.22 -9.80 -11.03
N VAL A 510 29.05 -10.35 -11.37
CA VAL A 510 28.87 -11.39 -12.39
C VAL A 510 28.49 -10.80 -13.76
N LYS A 511 28.16 -9.50 -13.84
CA LYS A 511 27.78 -8.86 -15.11
C LYS A 511 28.98 -8.67 -16.02
N THR A 512 28.75 -8.86 -17.33
CA THR A 512 29.77 -8.61 -18.36
C THR A 512 30.08 -7.12 -18.47
N GLU A 513 31.24 -6.80 -19.04
CA GLU A 513 31.62 -5.41 -19.33
C GLU A 513 30.60 -4.71 -20.23
N GLU A 514 30.05 -5.44 -21.19
CA GLU A 514 29.01 -4.96 -22.11
C GLU A 514 27.72 -4.63 -21.35
N HIS A 515 27.27 -5.49 -20.42
CA HIS A 515 26.09 -5.20 -19.60
C HIS A 515 26.31 -3.99 -18.68
N ILE A 516 27.51 -3.83 -18.09
CA ILE A 516 27.85 -2.66 -17.28
C ILE A 516 27.83 -1.39 -18.13
N GLN A 517 28.36 -1.47 -19.36
CA GLN A 517 28.37 -0.36 -20.30
C GLN A 517 26.95 0.06 -20.72
N GLU A 518 26.05 -0.88 -20.97
CA GLU A 518 24.63 -0.58 -21.23
C GLU A 518 23.94 0.12 -20.04
N LEU A 519 24.29 -0.24 -18.80
CA LEU A 519 23.77 0.42 -17.60
C LEU A 519 24.33 1.84 -17.47
N MET A 520 25.59 2.06 -17.81
CA MET A 520 26.19 3.39 -17.88
C MET A 520 25.46 4.27 -18.90
N GLU A 521 25.17 3.74 -20.10
CA GLU A 521 24.43 4.46 -21.15
C GLU A 521 22.99 4.78 -20.72
N ALA A 522 22.32 3.85 -20.05
CA ALA A 522 20.98 4.07 -19.49
C ALA A 522 20.96 5.11 -18.36
N ALA A 523 22.09 5.29 -17.66
CA ALA A 523 22.29 6.37 -16.69
C ALA A 523 22.65 7.72 -17.34
N GLY A 524 22.75 7.79 -18.67
CA GLY A 524 23.07 9.01 -19.41
C GLY A 524 24.54 9.19 -19.80
N TRP A 525 25.36 8.14 -19.70
CA TRP A 525 26.74 8.18 -20.17
C TRP A 525 26.82 8.17 -21.71
N HIS A 526 27.79 8.91 -22.25
CA HIS A 526 28.08 8.92 -23.68
C HIS A 526 29.58 8.77 -23.94
N PRO A 527 30.02 8.24 -25.09
CA PRO A 527 31.45 8.10 -25.40
C PRO A 527 32.26 9.42 -25.38
N ASN A 528 31.57 10.56 -25.45
CA ASN A 528 32.15 11.90 -25.37
C ASN A 528 32.08 12.52 -23.96
N SER A 529 31.44 11.87 -22.98
CA SER A 529 31.39 12.37 -21.60
C SER A 529 32.74 12.20 -20.93
N SER A 530 33.19 13.23 -20.22
CA SER A 530 34.40 13.17 -19.42
C SER A 530 34.17 12.27 -18.22
N ASN A 531 35.18 11.50 -17.84
CA ASN A 531 35.17 10.70 -16.61
C ASN A 531 34.89 11.52 -15.34
N ALA A 532 35.15 12.83 -15.39
CA ALA A 532 34.91 13.78 -14.30
C ALA A 532 33.51 14.45 -14.35
N ASP A 533 32.66 14.12 -15.32
CA ASP A 533 31.31 14.67 -15.41
C ASP A 533 30.48 14.18 -14.22
N LEU A 534 29.89 15.14 -13.49
CA LEU A 534 29.01 14.92 -12.35
C LEU A 534 27.58 14.78 -12.84
N PHE A 535 26.87 13.74 -12.40
CA PHE A 535 25.45 13.56 -12.69
C PHE A 535 24.65 13.34 -11.40
N ASP A 536 23.37 13.72 -11.45
CA ASP A 536 22.43 13.55 -10.33
C ASP A 536 21.89 12.13 -10.30
N TYR A 537 22.37 11.33 -9.35
CA TYR A 537 21.95 9.94 -9.21
C TYR A 537 20.55 9.80 -8.65
N ARG A 538 19.97 10.84 -8.04
CA ARG A 538 18.60 10.79 -7.50
C ARG A 538 17.57 10.67 -8.61
N LEU A 539 17.86 11.25 -9.77
CA LEU A 539 17.03 11.17 -10.97
C LEU A 539 16.98 9.76 -11.57
N LEU A 540 17.91 8.86 -11.23
CA LEU A 540 17.87 7.48 -11.71
C LEU A 540 16.79 6.63 -11.02
N PHE A 541 16.27 7.09 -9.88
CA PHE A 541 15.34 6.34 -9.02
C PHE A 541 14.01 7.05 -8.82
N THR A 542 13.70 8.09 -9.59
CA THR A 542 12.38 8.73 -9.57
C THR A 542 11.33 7.84 -10.27
N GLU A 543 10.07 8.01 -9.88
CA GLU A 543 8.93 7.38 -10.56
C GLU A 543 8.16 8.49 -11.29
N ASN A 544 7.77 8.24 -12.53
CA ASN A 544 6.96 9.17 -13.32
C ASN A 544 5.53 9.30 -12.75
N GLU A 545 4.73 10.26 -13.22
CA GLU A 545 3.34 10.47 -12.76
C GLU A 545 2.42 9.24 -12.91
N GLU A 546 2.84 8.26 -13.72
CA GLU A 546 2.17 6.97 -13.93
C GLU A 546 2.71 5.83 -13.04
N GLY A 547 3.65 6.12 -12.12
CA GLY A 547 4.28 5.14 -11.24
C GLY A 547 5.32 4.23 -11.92
N GLN A 548 5.78 4.60 -13.11
CA GLN A 548 6.81 3.85 -13.85
C GLN A 548 8.21 4.33 -13.45
N SER A 549 9.12 3.40 -13.20
CA SER A 549 10.52 3.68 -12.89
C SER A 549 11.28 4.22 -14.10
N GLU A 550 12.28 5.07 -13.86
CA GLU A 550 13.14 5.67 -14.88
C GLU A 550 13.90 4.64 -15.74
N PRO A 551 14.37 5.02 -16.96
CA PRO A 551 14.98 4.10 -17.93
C PRO A 551 16.12 3.24 -17.39
N PHE A 552 16.88 3.77 -16.42
CA PHE A 552 17.97 3.06 -15.76
C PHE A 552 17.47 1.86 -14.93
N VAL A 553 16.49 2.06 -14.05
CA VAL A 553 15.92 0.98 -13.23
C VAL A 553 15.23 -0.06 -14.10
N GLN A 554 14.57 0.38 -15.17
CA GLN A 554 14.00 -0.52 -16.17
C GLN A 554 15.08 -1.39 -16.82
N LYS A 555 16.22 -0.79 -17.22
CA LYS A 555 17.32 -1.52 -17.85
C LYS A 555 17.98 -2.54 -16.91
N VAL A 556 18.12 -2.22 -15.62
CA VAL A 556 18.59 -3.18 -14.59
C VAL A 556 17.66 -4.39 -14.52
N TRP A 557 16.35 -4.16 -14.58
CA TRP A 557 15.35 -5.24 -14.54
C TRP A 557 15.33 -6.08 -15.81
N GLU A 558 15.40 -5.44 -16.99
CA GLU A 558 15.50 -6.12 -18.28
C GLU A 558 16.72 -7.05 -18.33
N GLN A 559 17.88 -6.58 -17.89
CA GLN A 559 19.08 -7.41 -17.83
C GLN A 559 18.91 -8.60 -16.88
N TYR A 560 18.33 -8.38 -15.68
CA TYR A 560 18.05 -9.47 -14.75
C TYR A 560 17.14 -10.54 -15.37
N MET A 561 16.07 -10.14 -16.06
CA MET A 561 15.13 -11.06 -16.67
C MET A 561 15.78 -11.89 -17.78
N VAL A 562 16.65 -11.28 -18.60
CA VAL A 562 17.42 -11.98 -19.63
C VAL A 562 18.41 -12.96 -19.00
N GLU A 563 19.21 -12.52 -18.03
CA GLU A 563 20.19 -13.36 -17.33
C GLU A 563 19.53 -14.56 -16.62
N LYS A 564 18.34 -14.35 -16.05
CA LYS A 564 17.54 -15.41 -15.43
C LYS A 564 17.02 -16.41 -16.46
N ASP A 565 16.52 -15.94 -17.60
CA ASP A 565 16.06 -16.83 -18.68
C ASP A 565 17.21 -17.68 -19.21
N GLU A 566 18.38 -17.08 -19.45
CA GLU A 566 19.58 -17.79 -19.87
C GLU A 566 20.02 -18.84 -18.84
N TYR A 567 20.02 -18.50 -17.55
CA TYR A 567 20.36 -19.43 -16.48
C TYR A 567 19.42 -20.64 -16.42
N LEU A 568 18.11 -20.41 -16.55
CA LEU A 568 17.11 -21.49 -16.58
C LEU A 568 17.18 -22.32 -17.87
N GLN A 569 17.55 -21.71 -19.01
CA GLN A 569 17.79 -22.44 -20.25
C GLN A 569 19.01 -23.36 -20.13
N GLU A 570 20.10 -22.91 -19.50
CA GLU A 570 21.26 -23.77 -19.20
C GLU A 570 20.88 -24.92 -18.28
N LEU A 571 20.08 -24.66 -17.23
CA LEU A 571 19.56 -25.69 -16.34
C LEU A 571 18.76 -26.75 -17.08
N LYS A 572 17.92 -26.33 -18.02
CA LYS A 572 17.17 -27.25 -18.87
C LYS A 572 18.09 -28.07 -19.80
N GLN A 573 19.14 -27.47 -20.35
CA GLN A 573 20.10 -28.16 -21.21
C GLN A 573 20.90 -29.22 -20.46
N GLU A 574 21.37 -28.91 -19.24
CA GLU A 574 22.13 -29.85 -18.40
C GLU A 574 21.26 -31.02 -17.92
N LEU A 575 19.97 -30.77 -17.64
CA LEU A 575 19.04 -31.83 -17.28
C LEU A 575 18.78 -32.81 -18.43
N GLY A 576 18.80 -32.35 -19.69
CA GLY A 576 18.66 -33.20 -20.87
C GLY A 576 17.32 -33.94 -20.98
N LEU A 577 16.27 -33.42 -20.34
CA LEU A 577 14.94 -34.03 -20.23
C LEU A 577 13.90 -33.28 -21.08
N GLU A 578 12.88 -33.99 -21.57
CA GLU A 578 11.73 -33.36 -22.21
C GLU A 578 10.81 -32.68 -21.17
N LEU A 579 10.01 -31.68 -21.59
CA LEU A 579 9.16 -30.90 -20.67
C LEU A 579 8.14 -31.75 -19.88
N TYR A 580 7.71 -32.88 -20.45
CA TYR A 580 6.74 -33.79 -19.84
C TYR A 580 7.38 -34.89 -19.00
N GLU A 581 8.71 -34.97 -18.96
CA GLU A 581 9.43 -35.95 -18.16
C GLU A 581 9.57 -35.51 -16.70
N ASP A 582 9.71 -36.52 -15.85
CA ASP A 582 9.81 -36.38 -14.41
C ASP A 582 11.27 -36.14 -13.99
N VAL A 583 11.50 -35.13 -13.17
CA VAL A 583 12.83 -34.77 -12.63
C VAL A 583 12.89 -35.14 -11.16
N THR A 584 13.95 -35.85 -10.77
CA THR A 584 14.22 -36.15 -9.36
C THR A 584 14.96 -35.00 -8.70
N LEU A 585 14.75 -34.82 -7.40
CA LEU A 585 15.44 -33.80 -6.61
C LEU A 585 16.96 -33.93 -6.70
N ALA A 586 17.50 -35.15 -6.66
CA ALA A 586 18.94 -35.41 -6.80
C ALA A 586 19.51 -35.01 -8.17
N LYS A 587 18.74 -35.18 -9.26
CA LYS A 587 19.14 -34.73 -10.60
C LYS A 587 19.14 -33.21 -10.71
N MET A 588 18.10 -32.55 -10.21
CA MET A 588 18.01 -31.08 -10.18
C MET A 588 19.13 -30.46 -9.35
N ARG A 589 19.43 -31.05 -8.18
CA ARG A 589 20.54 -30.63 -7.31
C ARG A 589 21.89 -30.73 -8.02
N ARG A 590 22.16 -31.86 -8.68
CA ARG A 590 23.40 -32.04 -9.46
C ARG A 590 23.51 -31.04 -10.60
N ALA A 591 22.44 -30.86 -11.39
CA ALA A 591 22.45 -29.92 -12.51
C ALA A 591 22.72 -28.47 -12.05
N LEU A 592 22.09 -28.01 -10.96
CA LEU A 592 22.36 -26.69 -10.38
C LEU A 592 23.82 -26.53 -9.93
N MET A 593 24.38 -27.54 -9.26
CA MET A 593 25.80 -27.54 -8.85
C MET A 593 26.77 -27.59 -10.04
N THR A 594 26.39 -28.25 -11.15
CA THR A 594 27.21 -28.29 -12.36
C THR A 594 27.25 -26.92 -13.05
N ILE A 595 26.09 -26.26 -13.18
CA ILE A 595 25.99 -24.98 -13.90
C ILE A 595 26.49 -23.80 -13.06
N ASP A 596 26.36 -23.88 -11.74
CA ASP A 596 26.86 -22.87 -10.81
C ASP A 596 27.62 -23.50 -9.63
N PRO A 597 28.91 -23.82 -9.83
CA PRO A 597 29.75 -24.42 -8.78
C PRO A 597 29.98 -23.51 -7.57
N THR A 598 29.75 -22.21 -7.70
CA THR A 598 29.89 -21.22 -6.62
C THR A 598 28.62 -21.03 -5.80
N LEU A 599 27.53 -21.69 -6.18
CA LEU A 599 26.24 -21.62 -5.49
C LEU A 599 26.36 -22.20 -4.07
N ASP A 600 26.06 -21.37 -3.07
CA ASP A 600 26.09 -21.76 -1.67
C ASP A 600 24.93 -22.70 -1.31
N LYS A 601 25.12 -23.49 -0.25
CA LYS A 601 24.14 -24.50 0.20
C LYS A 601 22.77 -23.88 0.52
N GLN A 602 22.73 -22.63 1.00
CA GLN A 602 21.47 -21.96 1.37
C GLN A 602 20.67 -21.55 0.13
N ASN A 603 21.31 -20.92 -0.86
CA ASN A 603 20.63 -20.56 -2.11
C ASN A 603 20.23 -21.79 -2.92
N LEU A 604 21.07 -22.82 -2.97
CA LEU A 604 20.74 -24.10 -3.60
C LEU A 604 19.49 -24.74 -2.98
N ASN A 605 19.43 -24.84 -1.64
CA ASN A 605 18.26 -25.39 -0.96
C ASN A 605 17.01 -24.52 -1.15
N THR A 606 17.18 -23.21 -1.28
CA THR A 606 16.08 -22.29 -1.60
C THR A 606 15.51 -22.57 -2.99
N HIS A 607 16.36 -22.70 -4.01
CA HIS A 607 15.94 -23.03 -5.37
C HIS A 607 15.25 -24.41 -5.44
N LEU A 608 15.79 -25.42 -4.75
CA LEU A 608 15.20 -26.75 -4.68
C LEU A 608 13.85 -26.75 -3.94
N SER A 609 13.76 -26.04 -2.81
CA SER A 609 12.52 -25.84 -2.05
C SER A 609 11.41 -25.29 -2.95
N TRP A 610 11.74 -24.29 -3.78
CA TRP A 610 10.78 -23.70 -4.71
C TRP A 610 10.38 -24.63 -5.85
N ALA A 611 11.34 -25.31 -6.48
CA ALA A 611 11.07 -26.25 -7.57
C ALA A 611 10.12 -27.40 -7.13
N PHE A 612 10.34 -27.95 -5.93
CA PHE A 612 9.60 -29.12 -5.43
C PHE A 612 8.48 -28.79 -4.43
N GLN A 613 8.30 -27.52 -4.03
CA GLN A 613 7.36 -27.08 -2.98
C GLN A 613 7.56 -27.80 -1.64
N ILE A 614 8.82 -27.94 -1.22
CA ILE A 614 9.18 -28.57 0.05
C ILE A 614 9.77 -27.50 0.95
N PRO A 615 9.33 -27.35 2.21
CA PRO A 615 9.91 -26.37 3.13
C PRO A 615 11.43 -26.56 3.25
N VAL A 616 12.20 -25.46 3.24
CA VAL A 616 13.67 -25.49 3.37
C VAL A 616 14.14 -26.28 4.61
N SER A 617 13.36 -26.27 5.69
CA SER A 617 13.63 -27.00 6.93
C SER A 617 13.46 -28.52 6.83
N GLU A 618 12.74 -29.00 5.82
CA GLU A 618 12.45 -30.43 5.58
C GLU A 618 13.24 -30.98 4.38
N MET A 619 14.25 -30.23 3.89
CA MET A 619 15.04 -30.65 2.75
C MET A 619 15.96 -31.83 3.08
N PRO A 620 15.89 -32.95 2.33
CA PRO A 620 16.77 -34.09 2.58
C PRO A 620 18.22 -33.73 2.28
N GLU A 621 19.12 -34.09 3.20
CA GLU A 621 20.56 -33.97 2.98
C GLU A 621 21.09 -35.07 2.04
N ASP A 622 20.43 -36.23 2.01
CA ASP A 622 20.79 -37.38 1.19
C ASP A 622 20.16 -37.32 -0.22
N GLU A 623 20.65 -38.16 -1.14
CA GLU A 623 20.08 -38.34 -2.48
C GLU A 623 18.77 -39.15 -2.43
N ASP A 624 17.72 -38.57 -1.86
CA ASP A 624 16.38 -39.17 -1.89
C ASP A 624 15.81 -39.12 -3.32
N GLU A 625 15.93 -40.24 -4.04
CA GLU A 625 15.41 -40.38 -5.41
C GLU A 625 13.87 -40.48 -5.49
N ASN A 626 13.18 -40.59 -4.36
CA ASN A 626 11.72 -40.73 -4.31
C ASN A 626 10.95 -39.42 -4.54
N ILE A 627 11.61 -38.27 -4.45
CA ILE A 627 10.99 -36.96 -4.62
C ILE A 627 11.08 -36.55 -6.09
N VAL A 628 9.93 -36.51 -6.74
CA VAL A 628 9.80 -36.32 -8.19
C VAL A 628 8.75 -35.24 -8.50
N THR A 629 9.01 -34.44 -9.53
CA THR A 629 8.04 -33.48 -10.08
C THR A 629 8.27 -33.36 -11.60
N ARG A 630 7.22 -33.03 -12.36
CA ARG A 630 7.34 -32.79 -13.81
C ARG A 630 8.31 -31.63 -14.09
N LEU A 631 9.18 -31.78 -15.08
CA LEU A 631 10.17 -30.75 -15.45
C LEU A 631 9.48 -29.41 -15.73
N GLN A 632 8.40 -29.41 -16.53
CA GLN A 632 7.65 -28.19 -16.83
C GLN A 632 7.23 -27.46 -15.55
N THR A 633 6.66 -28.16 -14.58
CA THR A 633 6.19 -27.57 -13.32
C THR A 633 7.34 -27.05 -12.47
N ALA A 634 8.47 -27.77 -12.41
CA ALA A 634 9.65 -27.31 -11.69
C ALA A 634 10.25 -26.04 -12.32
N MET A 635 10.32 -25.98 -13.65
CA MET A 635 10.82 -24.82 -14.39
C MET A 635 9.89 -23.60 -14.26
N GLU A 636 8.56 -23.80 -14.35
CA GLU A 636 7.58 -22.73 -14.13
C GLU A 636 7.71 -22.13 -12.72
N ARG A 637 7.87 -22.97 -11.69
CA ARG A 637 8.08 -22.49 -10.30
C ARG A 637 9.38 -21.72 -10.15
N LEU A 638 10.49 -22.22 -10.69
CA LEU A 638 11.78 -21.53 -10.67
C LEU A 638 11.72 -20.19 -11.42
N TYR A 639 10.99 -20.14 -12.54
CA TYR A 639 10.76 -18.92 -13.31
C TYR A 639 10.01 -17.86 -12.49
N MET A 640 9.13 -18.26 -11.58
CA MET A 640 8.37 -17.34 -10.72
C MET A 640 9.12 -16.91 -9.46
N THR A 641 10.31 -17.46 -9.18
CA THR A 641 11.12 -17.13 -7.98
C THR A 641 12.38 -16.33 -8.27
N ASP A 642 13.00 -15.74 -7.26
CA ASP A 642 14.33 -15.13 -7.45
C ASP A 642 15.39 -16.21 -7.64
N VAL A 643 15.81 -16.40 -8.89
CA VAL A 643 16.85 -17.34 -9.29
C VAL A 643 17.86 -16.53 -10.09
N LYS A 644 19.11 -16.54 -9.63
CA LYS A 644 20.22 -15.81 -10.26
C LYS A 644 21.50 -16.60 -10.10
N ARG A 645 22.37 -16.46 -11.10
CA ARG A 645 23.70 -17.03 -11.07
C ARG A 645 24.56 -16.30 -10.02
N THR A 646 25.33 -17.06 -9.26
CA THR A 646 26.21 -16.54 -8.20
C THR A 646 27.67 -16.38 -8.63
N GLY A 647 28.14 -17.15 -9.61
CA GLY A 647 29.50 -17.06 -10.16
C GLY A 647 29.59 -16.86 -11.67
N PRO A 648 30.81 -16.64 -12.21
CA PRO A 648 31.01 -16.47 -13.64
C PRO A 648 30.75 -17.75 -14.42
N ARG A 649 30.30 -17.62 -15.67
CA ARG A 649 30.00 -18.76 -16.55
C ARG A 649 31.30 -19.48 -16.96
N GLU A 650 31.33 -20.81 -16.97
CA GLU A 650 32.54 -21.59 -17.33
C GLU A 650 33.09 -21.24 -18.73
N SER A 651 32.21 -20.88 -19.68
CA SER A 651 32.59 -20.43 -21.02
C SER A 651 33.38 -19.12 -21.05
N GLU A 652 33.26 -18.28 -20.02
CA GLU A 652 33.97 -16.99 -19.89
C GLU A 652 35.32 -17.14 -19.17
N SER A 653 35.42 -18.09 -18.24
CA SER A 653 36.69 -18.45 -17.58
C SER A 653 37.75 -18.93 -18.57
N LEU A 654 37.33 -19.64 -19.62
CA LEU A 654 38.20 -20.07 -20.73
C LEU A 654 38.63 -18.91 -21.64
N ARG A 655 37.82 -17.86 -21.79
CA ARG A 655 38.14 -16.66 -22.58
C ARG A 655 39.13 -15.74 -21.84
N GLY A 656 38.98 -15.59 -20.52
CA GLY A 656 39.93 -14.84 -19.68
C GLY A 656 41.30 -15.52 -19.51
N SER A 657 41.37 -16.83 -19.70
CA SER A 657 42.62 -17.60 -19.63
C SER A 657 43.46 -17.50 -20.92
N GLN A 658 42.86 -17.16 -22.06
CA GLN A 658 43.58 -17.03 -23.33
C GLN A 658 44.23 -15.65 -23.55
N THR A 659 43.78 -14.59 -22.86
CA THR A 659 44.33 -13.24 -23.00
C THR A 659 45.59 -12.97 -22.16
N LYS A 660 45.95 -13.88 -21.24
CA LYS A 660 47.16 -13.76 -20.38
C LYS A 660 48.42 -14.45 -20.93
N ALA A 661 48.36 -15.08 -22.10
CA ALA A 661 49.46 -15.86 -22.66
C ALA A 661 50.04 -15.29 -23.96
N THR A 662 50.27 -13.98 -24.06
CA THR A 662 51.22 -13.40 -25.04
C THR A 662 51.71 -12.04 -24.58
N GLN A 663 52.73 -12.02 -23.71
CA GLN A 663 53.70 -10.93 -23.57
C GLN A 663 54.83 -11.37 -22.63
N GLN A 664 55.82 -12.07 -23.19
CA GLN A 664 57.17 -12.11 -22.63
C GLN A 664 58.01 -11.06 -23.37
N PRO A 665 58.61 -10.07 -22.68
CA PRO A 665 59.63 -9.23 -23.27
C PRO A 665 61.01 -9.90 -23.15
N SER A 666 61.73 -9.85 -24.26
CA SER A 666 63.13 -10.17 -24.47
C SER A 666 64.06 -9.45 -23.47
N GLN A 667 64.92 -10.21 -22.79
CA GLN A 667 66.01 -9.70 -21.97
C GLN A 667 67.19 -9.31 -22.87
N GLU A 668 67.57 -8.03 -22.85
CA GLU A 668 68.89 -7.56 -23.29
C GLU A 668 69.91 -7.78 -22.17
N GLU A 669 70.99 -8.49 -22.51
CA GLU A 669 72.20 -8.63 -21.70
C GLU A 669 72.99 -7.32 -21.67
N VAL A 670 73.38 -6.86 -20.47
CA VAL A 670 74.40 -5.84 -20.29
C VAL A 670 75.54 -6.42 -19.47
N PHE A 671 76.70 -6.56 -20.12
CA PHE A 671 78.00 -6.89 -19.51
C PHE A 671 78.55 -5.71 -18.68
N PRO A 672 79.30 -5.97 -17.59
CA PRO A 672 80.02 -4.91 -16.87
C PRO A 672 81.42 -4.71 -17.48
N VAL A 673 81.77 -3.45 -17.76
CA VAL A 673 83.16 -3.04 -18.07
C VAL A 673 83.73 -2.29 -16.87
N HIS A 674 84.83 -2.83 -16.34
CA HIS A 674 85.65 -2.24 -15.30
C HIS A 674 86.26 -0.90 -15.72
N LEU A 675 86.24 0.05 -14.79
CA LEU A 675 87.07 1.27 -14.80
C LEU A 675 88.56 0.91 -14.69
N LEU A 676 89.35 1.49 -15.60
CA LEU A 676 90.48 2.33 -15.24
C LEU A 676 90.12 3.78 -15.60
#